data_AF-B1C3C2-F1
#
_entry.id   AF-B1C3C2-F1
#
_cell.length_a   1.000
_cell.length_b   1.000
_cell.length_c   1.000
_cell.angle_alpha   90.00
_cell.angle_beta   90.00
_cell.angle_gamma   90.00
#
_symmetry.space_group_name_H-M   'P 1'
#
loop_
_entity.id
_entity.type
_entity.pdbx_description
1 polymer ?
#
loop_
_entity_poly.entity_id
_entity_poly.type
_entity_poly.pdbx_seq_one_letter_code
_entity_poly.pdbx_strand_id
1 'polypeptide(L)'
;MANNYLGHEERVKFYENYLNRSKEWQFFVDLIQEKFEINDINSFDEFLTQKPIISKVFSYFVNIVECTPNNIEFKNFIFQEVFVIVEFYLGKRDKNEIDDIISSNFAKALFLIVWITKLENQDNETEYLFDLSLLTQKNMSLLLKMDSLCLYEEEILQFFETINIEKLDEIKRIFSDNVNSIVYPADTTFLESCRDKIIQVDAFDFNRIERPANITWEENYILDMLSISFEDRKIIPLFSSGDSTTPDYKQWTEKRLEEMQKYFSNDISDFIIESVRYMMFGAMPSKTTIDRHIGLFIENYDNSTTVVEKYNNSSFNIIACLVEDKYLNSSKVKDFFLKLSSIEDIDEIMTLDRHKISLTKKQRRILKEYYQSCFTYLDSISDVYSYSKYLLDKDNVKSINNKYLVKNSQMFDKYIISSDDILCASLFINYMLFLTRLNGNSNIDKEYIKYEMIRIQELWEKQYYDFCVSKLHSISHEIEMKTEVIELFNKNVLDNIFSLANICVITQTQQYIENMESISSNPLSAMIGRVSLDKTFPIDEKLTFDIEKHDVDRLTTTIIENIKKDYGYRFLNILDTEKYVKEFHRRMTQNARFAFGFFNKTKELYDIVRKKLKDDFTLIDYEENIQLAHLTQLFPIIEIMIKKIGKIYNIFPFKEDEKHFMQSKDPSSILRLILEKAYLETQSFEVVPDLLFIYHYMYNGNSLNIRNECIHGREYLSGESMFFAFKVSLSALYMLIRRLEIIISSIENAKEEVEN
;
A
#
# COMPACT_ATOMS: atom_id res chain seq x y z
N MET A 1 -19.88 -9.20 -29.58
CA MET A 1 -19.72 -10.07 -28.39
C MET A 1 -19.81 -9.16 -27.20
N ALA A 2 -20.67 -9.49 -26.24
CA ALA A 2 -20.74 -8.78 -24.97
C ALA A 2 -19.40 -8.93 -24.24
N ASN A 3 -18.87 -7.83 -23.71
CA ASN A 3 -17.59 -7.85 -23.00
C ASN A 3 -17.77 -8.19 -21.51
N ASN A 4 -19.01 -8.12 -20.99
CA ASN A 4 -19.38 -8.40 -19.59
C ASN A 4 -18.60 -7.54 -18.55
N TYR A 5 -18.27 -6.29 -18.93
CA TYR A 5 -17.70 -5.27 -18.06
C TYR A 5 -17.99 -3.85 -18.57
N LEU A 6 -17.94 -2.86 -17.66
CA LEU A 6 -17.91 -1.42 -17.95
C LEU A 6 -16.46 -0.91 -17.93
N GLY A 7 -16.07 -0.11 -18.91
CA GLY A 7 -14.74 0.53 -18.98
C GLY A 7 -14.50 1.50 -17.83
N HIS A 8 -13.25 1.95 -17.64
CA HIS A 8 -12.90 2.81 -16.49
C HIS A 8 -13.72 4.10 -16.44
N GLU A 9 -13.76 4.86 -17.53
CA GLU A 9 -14.52 6.12 -17.59
C GLU A 9 -16.03 5.90 -17.37
N GLU A 10 -16.57 4.78 -17.85
CA GLU A 10 -17.97 4.41 -17.67
C GLU A 10 -18.26 4.11 -16.19
N ARG A 11 -17.37 3.37 -15.51
CA ARG A 11 -17.47 3.10 -14.07
C ARG A 11 -17.33 4.37 -13.24
N VAL A 12 -16.38 5.26 -13.58
CA VAL A 12 -16.23 6.55 -12.89
C VAL A 12 -17.52 7.36 -13.00
N LYS A 13 -18.06 7.52 -14.21
CA LYS A 13 -19.34 8.22 -14.41
C LYS A 13 -20.49 7.55 -13.68
N PHE A 14 -20.53 6.22 -13.63
CA PHE A 14 -21.55 5.47 -12.90
C PHE A 14 -21.52 5.81 -11.41
N TYR A 15 -20.35 5.69 -10.76
CA TYR A 15 -20.20 5.96 -9.34
C TYR A 15 -20.40 7.43 -8.99
N GLU A 16 -19.95 8.37 -9.83
CA GLU A 16 -20.24 9.80 -9.65
C GLU A 16 -21.76 10.08 -9.65
N ASN A 17 -22.52 9.45 -10.57
CA ASN A 17 -23.98 9.59 -10.57
C ASN A 17 -24.63 8.96 -9.33
N TYR A 18 -24.09 7.84 -8.85
CA TYR A 18 -24.57 7.17 -7.64
C TYR A 18 -24.36 8.03 -6.40
N LEU A 19 -23.14 8.56 -6.22
CA LEU A 19 -22.78 9.44 -5.11
C LEU A 19 -23.59 10.75 -5.13
N ASN A 20 -23.84 11.31 -6.32
CA ASN A 20 -24.68 12.49 -6.49
C ASN A 20 -26.20 12.21 -6.39
N ARG A 21 -26.60 10.95 -6.13
CA ARG A 21 -28.01 10.51 -6.06
C ARG A 21 -28.82 10.96 -7.27
N SER A 22 -28.25 10.83 -8.47
CA SER A 22 -28.91 11.17 -9.73
C SER A 22 -30.23 10.40 -9.88
N LYS A 23 -31.19 10.96 -10.63
CA LYS A 23 -32.43 10.26 -11.03
C LYS A 23 -32.40 9.77 -12.49
N GLU A 24 -31.42 10.24 -13.26
CA GLU A 24 -31.30 9.98 -14.70
C GLU A 24 -30.40 8.77 -14.94
N TRP A 25 -31.00 7.58 -15.04
CA TRP A 25 -30.26 6.30 -15.13
C TRP A 25 -30.46 5.53 -16.44
N GLN A 26 -31.35 6.00 -17.33
CA GLN A 26 -31.67 5.30 -18.58
C GLN A 26 -30.42 4.99 -19.42
N PHE A 27 -29.50 5.96 -19.52
CA PHE A 27 -28.23 5.77 -20.24
C PHE A 27 -27.42 4.58 -19.70
N PHE A 28 -27.31 4.41 -18.38
CA PHE A 28 -26.57 3.30 -17.78
C PHE A 28 -27.31 1.97 -17.91
N VAL A 29 -28.64 1.98 -17.84
CA VAL A 29 -29.45 0.77 -18.06
C VAL A 29 -29.32 0.29 -19.50
N ASP A 30 -29.33 1.19 -20.47
CA ASP A 30 -29.05 0.88 -21.87
C ASP A 30 -27.62 0.34 -22.06
N LEU A 31 -26.63 0.97 -21.42
CA LEU A 31 -25.24 0.54 -21.47
C LEU A 31 -25.04 -0.86 -20.85
N ILE A 32 -25.67 -1.15 -19.72
CA ILE A 32 -25.63 -2.46 -19.07
C ILE A 32 -26.23 -3.52 -20.00
N GLN A 33 -27.38 -3.25 -20.63
CA GLN A 33 -28.00 -4.17 -21.60
C GLN A 33 -27.15 -4.38 -22.86
N GLU A 34 -26.34 -3.40 -23.28
CA GLU A 34 -25.42 -3.55 -24.41
C GLU A 34 -24.18 -4.40 -24.04
N LYS A 35 -23.63 -4.21 -22.83
CA LYS A 35 -22.34 -4.77 -22.44
C LYS A 35 -22.43 -6.14 -21.77
N PHE A 36 -23.56 -6.48 -21.17
CA PHE A 36 -23.77 -7.71 -20.41
C PHE A 36 -24.74 -8.65 -21.12
N GLU A 37 -24.46 -9.95 -21.07
CA GLU A 37 -25.32 -10.99 -21.64
C GLU A 37 -25.85 -11.89 -20.51
N ILE A 38 -27.18 -11.94 -20.38
CA ILE A 38 -27.89 -12.82 -19.45
C ILE A 38 -28.95 -13.57 -20.27
N ASN A 39 -28.92 -14.89 -20.17
CA ASN A 39 -29.79 -15.79 -20.90
C ASN A 39 -30.67 -16.57 -19.92
N ASP A 40 -31.85 -16.97 -20.37
CA ASP A 40 -32.71 -17.88 -19.60
C ASP A 40 -32.02 -19.25 -19.41
N ILE A 41 -32.49 -20.03 -18.44
CA ILE A 41 -31.84 -21.26 -17.99
C ILE A 41 -32.76 -22.48 -18.08
N ASN A 42 -32.16 -23.64 -18.37
CA ASN A 42 -32.83 -24.94 -18.34
C ASN A 42 -32.31 -25.84 -17.21
N SER A 43 -31.23 -25.46 -16.54
CA SER A 43 -30.68 -26.19 -15.39
C SER A 43 -30.13 -25.22 -14.33
N PHE A 44 -30.04 -25.69 -13.08
CA PHE A 44 -29.41 -24.89 -12.03
C PHE A 44 -27.90 -24.65 -12.27
N ASP A 45 -27.22 -25.58 -12.96
CA ASP A 45 -25.80 -25.39 -13.33
C ASP A 45 -25.62 -24.22 -14.30
N GLU A 46 -26.54 -24.04 -15.26
CA GLU A 46 -26.54 -22.87 -16.15
C GLU A 46 -26.67 -21.56 -15.37
N PHE A 47 -27.46 -21.55 -14.29
CA PHE A 47 -27.51 -20.38 -13.38
C PHE A 47 -26.14 -20.11 -12.74
N LEU A 48 -25.49 -21.15 -12.20
CA LEU A 48 -24.17 -21.03 -11.57
C LEU A 48 -23.11 -20.50 -12.53
N THR A 49 -23.15 -20.87 -13.81
CA THR A 49 -22.23 -20.34 -14.83
C THR A 49 -22.43 -18.84 -15.10
N GLN A 50 -23.66 -18.35 -14.97
CA GLN A 50 -24.00 -16.94 -15.15
C GLN A 50 -23.83 -16.10 -13.88
N LYS A 51 -23.65 -16.74 -12.70
CA LYS A 51 -23.46 -16.09 -11.39
C LYS A 51 -22.49 -14.89 -11.42
N PRO A 52 -21.27 -14.97 -11.99
CA PRO A 52 -20.34 -13.84 -11.95
C PRO A 52 -20.82 -12.61 -12.74
N ILE A 53 -21.63 -12.82 -13.77
CA ILE A 53 -22.20 -11.77 -14.60
C ILE A 53 -23.37 -11.12 -13.85
N ILE A 54 -24.30 -11.93 -13.35
CA ILE A 54 -25.46 -11.41 -12.62
C ILE A 54 -25.06 -10.72 -11.32
N SER A 55 -24.02 -11.16 -10.60
CA SER A 55 -23.51 -10.44 -9.42
C SER A 55 -23.17 -8.98 -9.72
N LYS A 56 -22.56 -8.72 -10.88
CA LYS A 56 -22.20 -7.35 -11.29
C LYS A 56 -23.45 -6.55 -11.69
N VAL A 57 -24.31 -7.14 -12.51
CA VAL A 57 -25.54 -6.49 -12.98
C VAL A 57 -26.46 -6.15 -11.81
N PHE A 58 -26.66 -7.10 -10.89
CA PHE A 58 -27.45 -6.91 -9.68
C PHE A 58 -26.89 -5.79 -8.82
N SER A 59 -25.58 -5.76 -8.57
CA SER A 59 -24.93 -4.68 -7.83
C SER A 59 -25.12 -3.31 -8.49
N TYR A 60 -24.98 -3.20 -9.81
CA TYR A 60 -25.28 -1.94 -10.51
C TYR A 60 -26.74 -1.54 -10.36
N PHE A 61 -27.68 -2.48 -10.52
CA PHE A 61 -29.10 -2.17 -10.37
C PHE A 61 -29.47 -1.81 -8.93
N VAL A 62 -28.87 -2.42 -7.91
CA VAL A 62 -29.02 -2.01 -6.50
C VAL A 62 -28.66 -0.53 -6.35
N ASN A 63 -27.48 -0.14 -6.82
CA ASN A 63 -27.01 1.25 -6.76
C ASN A 63 -27.97 2.22 -7.49
N ILE A 64 -28.48 1.82 -8.67
CA ILE A 64 -29.46 2.60 -9.42
C ILE A 64 -30.76 2.76 -8.63
N VAL A 65 -31.35 1.64 -8.19
CA VAL A 65 -32.64 1.62 -7.52
C VAL A 65 -32.59 2.42 -6.22
N GLU A 66 -31.52 2.32 -5.43
CA GLU A 66 -31.31 3.13 -4.22
C GLU A 66 -31.48 4.63 -4.47
N CYS A 67 -31.07 5.13 -5.64
CA CYS A 67 -31.18 6.54 -6.01
C CYS A 67 -32.60 6.97 -6.43
N THR A 68 -33.60 6.09 -6.38
CA THR A 68 -34.99 6.37 -6.80
C THR A 68 -35.05 6.95 -8.21
N PRO A 69 -34.68 6.16 -9.24
CA PRO A 69 -34.59 6.62 -10.61
C PRO A 69 -35.96 7.08 -11.14
N ASN A 70 -35.95 7.90 -12.19
CA ASN A 70 -37.14 8.11 -13.01
C ASN A 70 -37.56 6.79 -13.69
N ASN A 71 -38.72 6.76 -14.35
CA ASN A 71 -39.17 5.56 -15.08
C ASN A 71 -38.07 5.07 -16.04
N ILE A 72 -37.70 3.81 -15.89
CA ILE A 72 -36.70 3.14 -16.72
C ILE A 72 -37.40 2.25 -17.75
N GLU A 73 -36.98 2.35 -19.00
CA GLU A 73 -37.41 1.49 -20.09
C GLU A 73 -36.36 0.40 -20.36
N PHE A 74 -36.81 -0.84 -20.46
CA PHE A 74 -35.97 -2.00 -20.75
C PHE A 74 -36.22 -2.51 -22.17
N LYS A 75 -35.14 -2.84 -22.88
CA LYS A 75 -35.19 -3.48 -24.21
C LYS A 75 -35.18 -5.01 -24.09
N ASN A 76 -34.54 -5.52 -23.04
CA ASN A 76 -34.47 -6.94 -22.72
C ASN A 76 -35.31 -7.23 -21.47
N PHE A 77 -36.26 -8.15 -21.60
CA PHE A 77 -37.21 -8.49 -20.55
C PHE A 77 -36.53 -9.15 -19.33
N ILE A 78 -35.46 -9.93 -19.49
CA ILE A 78 -34.75 -10.54 -18.35
C ILE A 78 -34.11 -9.47 -17.47
N PHE A 79 -33.55 -8.41 -18.07
CA PHE A 79 -33.00 -7.28 -17.30
C PHE A 79 -34.09 -6.52 -16.53
N GLN A 80 -35.29 -6.40 -17.12
CA GLN A 80 -36.44 -5.82 -16.42
C GLN A 80 -36.83 -6.68 -15.20
N GLU A 81 -36.89 -7.99 -15.37
CA GLU A 81 -37.17 -8.93 -14.26
C GLU A 81 -36.12 -8.82 -13.16
N VAL A 82 -34.82 -8.81 -13.50
CA VAL A 82 -33.72 -8.60 -12.53
C VAL A 82 -33.88 -7.27 -11.78
N PHE A 83 -34.24 -6.19 -12.49
CA PHE A 83 -34.45 -4.88 -11.87
C PHE A 83 -35.60 -4.90 -10.86
N VAL A 84 -36.69 -5.59 -11.17
CA VAL A 84 -37.83 -5.78 -10.25
C VAL A 84 -37.43 -6.61 -9.03
N ILE A 85 -36.58 -7.62 -9.19
CA ILE A 85 -36.04 -8.41 -8.06
C ILE A 85 -35.13 -7.53 -7.17
N VAL A 86 -34.42 -6.56 -7.73
CA VAL A 86 -33.67 -5.58 -6.93
C VAL A 86 -34.60 -4.67 -6.14
N GLU A 87 -35.71 -4.22 -6.72
CA GLU A 87 -36.72 -3.43 -5.97
C GLU A 87 -37.27 -4.20 -4.78
N PHE A 88 -37.49 -5.51 -4.94
CA PHE A 88 -37.85 -6.41 -3.85
C PHE A 88 -36.78 -6.49 -2.77
N TYR A 89 -35.52 -6.72 -3.17
CA TYR A 89 -34.39 -6.81 -2.25
C TYR A 89 -34.33 -5.58 -1.35
N LEU A 90 -34.46 -4.39 -1.95
CA LEU A 90 -34.46 -3.10 -1.25
C LEU A 90 -35.79 -2.74 -0.55
N GLY A 91 -36.80 -3.62 -0.60
CA GLY A 91 -38.10 -3.41 0.06
C GLY A 91 -38.96 -2.32 -0.57
N LYS A 92 -38.74 -1.98 -1.85
CA LYS A 92 -39.54 -1.03 -2.62
C LYS A 92 -40.75 -1.66 -3.31
N ARG A 93 -40.80 -2.99 -3.32
CA ARG A 93 -41.86 -3.79 -3.92
C ARG A 93 -42.11 -5.03 -3.06
N ASP A 94 -43.38 -5.40 -2.91
CA ASP A 94 -43.77 -6.58 -2.15
C ASP A 94 -43.74 -7.86 -3.00
N LYS A 95 -43.58 -9.02 -2.34
CA LYS A 95 -43.56 -10.35 -2.98
C LYS A 95 -44.71 -10.55 -3.99
N ASN A 96 -45.95 -10.27 -3.55
CA ASN A 96 -47.15 -10.48 -4.35
C ASN A 96 -47.19 -9.61 -5.63
N GLU A 97 -46.46 -8.49 -5.67
CA GLU A 97 -46.40 -7.60 -6.83
C GLU A 97 -45.36 -8.04 -7.87
N ILE A 98 -44.53 -9.03 -7.53
CA ILE A 98 -43.42 -9.51 -8.37
C ILE A 98 -43.80 -10.80 -9.07
N ASP A 99 -44.56 -11.67 -8.41
CA ASP A 99 -44.97 -12.98 -8.91
C ASP A 99 -45.66 -12.89 -10.30
N ASP A 100 -46.39 -11.80 -10.57
CA ASP A 100 -47.06 -11.55 -11.86
C ASP A 100 -46.11 -11.05 -12.98
N ILE A 101 -44.87 -10.67 -12.64
CA ILE A 101 -43.92 -10.03 -13.55
C ILE A 101 -42.76 -10.97 -13.91
N ILE A 102 -42.31 -11.80 -12.96
CA ILE A 102 -41.22 -12.75 -13.20
C ILE A 102 -41.73 -14.00 -13.94
N SER A 103 -41.25 -14.18 -15.16
CA SER A 103 -41.70 -15.23 -16.07
C SER A 103 -40.58 -16.21 -16.46
N SER A 104 -39.35 -15.71 -16.67
CA SER A 104 -38.20 -16.55 -17.02
C SER A 104 -37.78 -17.47 -15.88
N ASN A 105 -37.26 -18.65 -16.23
CA ASN A 105 -36.71 -19.57 -15.23
C ASN A 105 -35.51 -18.95 -14.50
N PHE A 106 -34.71 -18.16 -15.21
CA PHE A 106 -33.59 -17.41 -14.64
C PHE A 106 -34.06 -16.42 -13.57
N ALA A 107 -35.06 -15.58 -13.88
CA ALA A 107 -35.57 -14.60 -12.94
C ALA A 107 -36.21 -15.26 -11.71
N LYS A 108 -36.96 -16.34 -11.90
CA LYS A 108 -37.54 -17.07 -10.76
C LYS A 108 -36.48 -17.69 -9.86
N ALA A 109 -35.45 -18.30 -10.43
CA ALA A 109 -34.32 -18.82 -9.65
C ALA A 109 -33.60 -17.71 -8.89
N LEU A 110 -33.31 -16.58 -9.54
CA LEU A 110 -32.70 -15.41 -8.89
C LEU A 110 -33.58 -14.86 -7.76
N PHE A 111 -34.88 -14.71 -7.99
CA PHE A 111 -35.83 -14.22 -6.99
C PHE A 111 -35.86 -15.13 -5.76
N LEU A 112 -35.93 -16.44 -5.95
CA LEU A 112 -35.87 -17.42 -4.87
C LEU A 112 -34.60 -17.24 -4.02
N ILE A 113 -33.44 -17.13 -4.66
CA ILE A 113 -32.16 -16.94 -3.98
C ILE A 113 -32.15 -15.62 -3.20
N VAL A 114 -32.58 -14.52 -3.82
CA VAL A 114 -32.63 -13.19 -3.20
C VAL A 114 -33.61 -13.17 -2.03
N TRP A 115 -34.75 -13.86 -2.14
CA TRP A 115 -35.72 -13.97 -1.05
C TRP A 115 -35.15 -14.74 0.14
N ILE A 116 -34.52 -15.89 -0.09
CA ILE A 116 -33.84 -16.66 0.96
C ILE A 116 -32.74 -15.81 1.61
N THR A 117 -31.91 -15.14 0.81
CA THR A 117 -30.82 -14.28 1.32
C THR A 117 -31.37 -13.12 2.16
N LYS A 118 -32.50 -12.53 1.75
CA LYS A 118 -33.11 -11.43 2.49
C LYS A 118 -33.57 -11.88 3.88
N LEU A 119 -34.14 -13.08 4.00
CA LEU A 119 -34.52 -13.66 5.29
C LEU A 119 -33.29 -14.04 6.12
N GLU A 120 -32.25 -14.61 5.49
CA GLU A 120 -30.97 -14.91 6.15
C GLU A 120 -30.32 -13.66 6.75
N ASN A 121 -30.24 -12.57 5.97
CA ASN A 121 -29.70 -11.29 6.40
C ASN A 121 -30.42 -10.72 7.62
N GLN A 122 -31.76 -10.88 7.68
CA GLN A 122 -32.56 -10.43 8.82
C GLN A 122 -32.19 -11.15 10.11
N ASP A 123 -31.97 -12.47 10.04
CA ASP A 123 -31.68 -13.28 11.22
C ASP A 123 -30.22 -13.16 11.69
N ASN A 124 -29.29 -12.94 10.76
CA ASN A 124 -27.84 -13.06 11.00
C ASN A 124 -27.07 -11.73 11.00
N GLU A 125 -27.75 -10.59 10.83
CA GLU A 125 -27.13 -9.25 10.77
C GLU A 125 -26.06 -9.15 9.66
N THR A 126 -26.35 -9.76 8.50
CA THR A 126 -25.50 -9.74 7.30
C THR A 126 -26.09 -8.85 6.19
N GLU A 127 -25.27 -8.49 5.20
CA GLU A 127 -25.65 -7.60 4.08
C GLU A 127 -25.36 -8.24 2.71
N TYR A 128 -25.57 -9.55 2.57
CA TYR A 128 -25.34 -10.22 1.29
C TYR A 128 -26.34 -9.75 0.23
N LEU A 129 -25.86 -9.52 -1.01
CA LEU A 129 -26.74 -9.22 -2.16
C LEU A 129 -27.55 -10.46 -2.57
N PHE A 130 -26.87 -11.60 -2.61
CA PHE A 130 -27.46 -12.92 -2.72
C PHE A 130 -26.43 -13.96 -2.26
N ASP A 131 -26.85 -14.91 -1.42
CA ASP A 131 -26.06 -16.05 -0.98
C ASP A 131 -26.71 -17.38 -1.45
N LEU A 132 -25.86 -18.29 -1.90
CA LEU A 132 -26.23 -19.62 -2.37
C LEU A 132 -25.95 -20.70 -1.33
N SER A 133 -25.31 -20.38 -0.20
CA SER A 133 -24.84 -21.37 0.77
C SER A 133 -25.99 -22.25 1.28
N LEU A 134 -27.13 -21.66 1.62
CA LEU A 134 -28.32 -22.40 2.07
C LEU A 134 -28.92 -23.37 1.05
N LEU A 135 -28.62 -23.15 -0.24
CA LEU A 135 -29.12 -23.93 -1.35
C LEU A 135 -28.12 -24.98 -1.84
N THR A 136 -26.84 -24.80 -1.53
CA THR A 136 -25.74 -25.60 -2.12
C THR A 136 -24.89 -26.32 -1.08
N GLN A 137 -25.02 -25.96 0.20
CA GLN A 137 -24.27 -26.55 1.30
C GLN A 137 -25.23 -27.10 2.36
N LYS A 138 -24.87 -28.24 2.96
CA LYS A 138 -25.57 -28.86 4.08
C LYS A 138 -25.05 -28.33 5.42
N ASN A 139 -25.77 -28.61 6.50
CA ASN A 139 -25.45 -28.23 7.88
C ASN A 139 -25.41 -26.72 8.14
N MET A 140 -25.94 -25.88 7.25
CA MET A 140 -25.86 -24.42 7.40
C MET A 140 -26.60 -23.90 8.64
N SER A 141 -27.57 -24.66 9.16
CA SER A 141 -28.25 -24.40 10.45
C SER A 141 -27.32 -24.43 11.67
N LEU A 142 -26.11 -24.97 11.55
CA LEU A 142 -25.09 -24.91 12.59
C LEU A 142 -24.33 -23.57 12.59
N LEU A 143 -24.31 -22.87 11.45
CA LEU A 143 -23.62 -21.58 11.29
C LEU A 143 -24.55 -20.38 11.41
N LEU A 144 -25.78 -20.53 10.96
CA LEU A 144 -26.73 -19.44 10.76
C LEU A 144 -27.99 -19.64 11.61
N LYS A 145 -28.56 -18.52 12.07
CA LYS A 145 -29.93 -18.47 12.59
C LYS A 145 -30.91 -18.60 11.43
N MET A 146 -32.03 -19.30 11.67
CA MET A 146 -33.02 -19.70 10.65
C MET A 146 -34.45 -19.28 11.00
N ASP A 147 -34.64 -18.41 12.00
CA ASP A 147 -35.95 -18.08 12.58
C ASP A 147 -36.97 -17.64 11.51
N SER A 148 -36.58 -16.74 10.62
CA SER A 148 -37.42 -16.22 9.55
C SER A 148 -37.60 -17.24 8.43
N LEU A 149 -36.57 -18.01 8.09
CA LEU A 149 -36.64 -19.06 7.07
C LEU A 149 -37.61 -20.19 7.47
N CYS A 150 -37.61 -20.59 8.73
CA CYS A 150 -38.56 -21.55 9.29
C CYS A 150 -40.01 -21.03 9.20
N LEU A 151 -40.24 -19.73 9.42
CA LEU A 151 -41.57 -19.13 9.36
C LEU A 151 -42.17 -19.17 7.94
N TYR A 152 -41.34 -18.97 6.92
CA TYR A 152 -41.75 -18.89 5.52
C TYR A 152 -41.49 -20.17 4.70
N GLU A 153 -41.11 -21.28 5.35
CA GLU A 153 -40.71 -22.51 4.67
C GLU A 153 -41.77 -23.02 3.67
N GLU A 154 -43.03 -23.14 4.10
CA GLU A 154 -44.10 -23.66 3.24
C GLU A 154 -44.28 -22.82 1.97
N GLU A 155 -44.21 -21.48 2.09
CA GLU A 155 -44.34 -20.59 0.94
C GLU A 155 -43.13 -20.69 0.00
N ILE A 156 -41.92 -20.83 0.54
CA ILE A 156 -40.70 -20.99 -0.25
C ILE A 156 -40.74 -22.32 -1.01
N LEU A 157 -41.13 -23.40 -0.33
CA LEU A 157 -41.26 -24.73 -0.94
C LEU A 157 -42.35 -24.78 -2.02
N GLN A 158 -43.43 -24.00 -1.88
CA GLN A 158 -44.42 -23.81 -2.93
C GLN A 158 -43.85 -23.03 -4.12
N PHE A 159 -43.02 -22.01 -3.88
CA PHE A 159 -42.40 -21.23 -4.95
C PHE A 159 -41.40 -22.06 -5.78
N PHE A 160 -40.66 -22.99 -5.15
CA PHE A 160 -39.80 -23.95 -5.86
C PHE A 160 -40.53 -24.69 -7.00
N GLU A 161 -41.80 -25.05 -6.81
CA GLU A 161 -42.61 -25.76 -7.82
C GLU A 161 -42.91 -24.93 -9.08
N THR A 162 -42.71 -23.61 -9.02
CA THR A 162 -42.98 -22.70 -10.14
C THR A 162 -41.81 -22.60 -11.14
N ILE A 163 -40.66 -23.18 -10.80
CA ILE A 163 -39.41 -23.13 -11.55
C ILE A 163 -39.20 -24.47 -12.25
N ASN A 164 -39.14 -24.47 -13.59
CA ASN A 164 -39.02 -25.71 -14.36
C ASN A 164 -37.61 -25.83 -14.97
N ILE A 165 -36.67 -26.32 -14.17
CA ILE A 165 -35.26 -26.54 -14.57
C ILE A 165 -34.72 -27.86 -14.03
N GLU A 166 -33.73 -28.43 -14.71
CA GLU A 166 -33.03 -29.62 -14.25
C GLU A 166 -32.24 -29.37 -12.95
N LYS A 167 -32.16 -30.41 -12.11
CA LYS A 167 -31.44 -30.45 -10.81
C LYS A 167 -32.01 -29.57 -9.69
N LEU A 168 -33.20 -28.97 -9.86
CA LEU A 168 -33.81 -28.15 -8.81
C LEU A 168 -34.28 -28.97 -7.58
N ASP A 169 -34.74 -30.21 -7.78
CA ASP A 169 -35.21 -31.07 -6.69
C ASP A 169 -34.15 -31.31 -5.61
N GLU A 170 -32.89 -31.43 -6.01
CA GLU A 170 -31.78 -31.61 -5.09
C GLU A 170 -31.50 -30.35 -4.27
N ILE A 171 -31.56 -29.18 -4.90
CA ILE A 171 -31.42 -27.87 -4.25
C ILE A 171 -32.56 -27.64 -3.25
N LYS A 172 -33.79 -27.98 -3.65
CA LYS A 172 -34.97 -27.91 -2.78
C LYS A 172 -34.81 -28.77 -1.53
N ARG A 173 -34.27 -29.99 -1.70
CA ARG A 173 -34.00 -30.91 -0.59
C ARG A 173 -32.99 -30.30 0.39
N ILE A 174 -31.86 -29.79 -0.10
CA ILE A 174 -30.81 -29.18 0.73
C ILE A 174 -31.35 -28.00 1.53
N PHE A 175 -32.13 -27.14 0.87
CA PHE A 175 -32.81 -26.03 1.54
C PHE A 175 -33.69 -26.52 2.69
N SER A 176 -34.58 -27.47 2.42
CA SER A 176 -35.49 -28.03 3.43
C SER A 176 -34.72 -28.72 4.56
N ASP A 177 -33.66 -29.46 4.26
CA ASP A 177 -32.83 -30.11 5.26
C ASP A 177 -32.15 -29.09 6.18
N ASN A 178 -31.65 -27.98 5.63
CA ASN A 178 -31.06 -26.88 6.42
C ASN A 178 -32.10 -26.21 7.32
N VAL A 179 -33.27 -25.82 6.78
CA VAL A 179 -34.34 -25.17 7.55
C VAL A 179 -34.82 -26.07 8.69
N ASN A 180 -34.99 -27.36 8.42
CA ASN A 180 -35.39 -28.36 9.42
C ASN A 180 -34.24 -28.80 10.34
N SER A 181 -33.06 -28.18 10.23
CA SER A 181 -31.88 -28.48 11.06
C SER A 181 -31.46 -29.95 11.02
N ILE A 182 -31.60 -30.59 9.85
CA ILE A 182 -31.13 -31.95 9.62
C ILE A 182 -29.60 -31.93 9.51
N VAL A 183 -28.94 -32.50 10.52
CA VAL A 183 -27.48 -32.58 10.58
C VAL A 183 -26.98 -33.82 9.87
N TYR A 184 -26.11 -33.61 8.89
CA TYR A 184 -25.37 -34.64 8.18
C TYR A 184 -24.08 -34.96 8.94
N PRO A 185 -23.76 -36.23 9.16
CA PRO A 185 -22.48 -36.63 9.74
C PRO A 185 -21.34 -36.44 8.72
N ALA A 186 -20.11 -36.33 9.22
CA ALA A 186 -18.92 -36.23 8.40
C ALA A 186 -18.80 -37.38 7.39
N ASP A 187 -18.60 -37.06 6.11
CA ASP A 187 -18.32 -38.06 5.09
C ASP A 187 -16.84 -38.46 5.13
N THR A 188 -16.56 -39.62 5.72
CA THR A 188 -15.20 -40.17 5.73
C THR A 188 -14.67 -40.44 4.32
N THR A 189 -15.57 -40.69 3.36
CA THR A 189 -15.22 -40.90 1.95
C THR A 189 -14.72 -39.61 1.32
N PHE A 190 -15.31 -38.46 1.68
CA PHE A 190 -14.84 -37.14 1.26
C PHE A 190 -13.41 -36.89 1.74
N LEU A 191 -13.14 -37.07 3.04
CA LEU A 191 -11.78 -36.87 3.58
C LEU A 191 -10.76 -37.80 2.93
N GLU A 192 -11.10 -39.07 2.72
CA GLU A 192 -10.21 -40.01 2.04
C GLU A 192 -10.02 -39.66 0.56
N SER A 193 -11.06 -39.16 -0.14
CA SER A 193 -10.94 -38.69 -1.54
C SER A 193 -9.99 -37.50 -1.67
N CYS A 194 -9.90 -36.66 -0.64
CA CYS A 194 -9.03 -35.49 -0.57
C CYS A 194 -7.72 -35.75 0.19
N ARG A 195 -7.49 -36.98 0.69
CA ARG A 195 -6.35 -37.33 1.57
C ARG A 195 -5.03 -36.87 0.99
N ASP A 196 -4.78 -37.15 -0.29
CA ASP A 196 -3.50 -36.85 -0.94
C ASP A 196 -3.28 -35.34 -1.12
N LYS A 197 -4.35 -34.55 -1.09
CA LYS A 197 -4.29 -33.08 -1.11
C LYS A 197 -4.14 -32.47 0.28
N ILE A 198 -4.70 -33.14 1.28
CA ILE A 198 -4.65 -32.72 2.68
C ILE A 198 -3.31 -33.11 3.33
N ILE A 199 -2.93 -34.38 3.23
CA ILE A 199 -1.74 -34.96 3.84
C ILE A 199 -0.62 -34.99 2.80
N GLN A 200 -0.11 -33.80 2.49
CA GLN A 200 1.07 -33.63 1.64
C GLN A 200 1.97 -32.56 2.24
N VAL A 201 3.23 -32.56 1.82
CA VAL A 201 4.24 -31.63 2.34
C VAL A 201 3.81 -30.17 2.15
N ASP A 202 3.13 -29.89 1.04
CA ASP A 202 2.67 -28.56 0.69
C ASP A 202 1.14 -28.43 0.56
N ALA A 203 0.45 -28.66 1.68
CA ALA A 203 -1.02 -28.60 1.73
C ALA A 203 -1.56 -27.17 1.56
N PHE A 204 -0.81 -26.15 1.97
CA PHE A 204 -1.20 -24.75 1.95
C PHE A 204 -0.47 -23.97 0.84
N ASP A 205 -0.70 -24.39 -0.41
CA ASP A 205 -0.15 -23.75 -1.63
C ASP A 205 -1.27 -23.46 -2.63
N PHE A 206 -2.34 -22.79 -2.16
CA PHE A 206 -3.45 -22.39 -3.02
C PHE A 206 -4.09 -23.56 -3.80
N ASN A 207 -4.14 -24.75 -3.18
CA ASN A 207 -4.65 -25.96 -3.80
C ASN A 207 -6.10 -25.77 -4.25
N ARG A 208 -6.34 -25.79 -5.56
CA ARG A 208 -7.69 -25.72 -6.14
C ARG A 208 -8.26 -27.11 -6.30
N ILE A 209 -9.28 -27.41 -5.50
CA ILE A 209 -10.05 -28.63 -5.59
C ILE A 209 -11.43 -28.26 -6.14
N GLU A 210 -11.88 -29.00 -7.14
CA GLU A 210 -13.25 -28.88 -7.63
C GLU A 210 -14.21 -29.25 -6.50
N ARG A 211 -15.10 -28.33 -6.15
CA ARG A 211 -16.01 -28.54 -5.03
C ARG A 211 -17.09 -29.54 -5.46
N PRO A 212 -17.23 -30.68 -4.76
CA PRO A 212 -18.34 -31.56 -5.03
C PRO A 212 -19.65 -30.81 -4.77
N ALA A 213 -20.70 -31.15 -5.52
CA ALA A 213 -22.02 -30.62 -5.23
C ALA A 213 -22.49 -31.11 -3.85
N ASN A 214 -23.17 -30.24 -3.10
CA ASN A 214 -23.95 -30.62 -1.93
C ASN A 214 -23.12 -31.16 -0.75
N ILE A 215 -21.93 -30.59 -0.56
CA ILE A 215 -21.08 -30.83 0.61
C ILE A 215 -21.60 -30.08 1.84
N THR A 216 -21.11 -30.46 3.02
CA THR A 216 -21.37 -29.73 4.26
C THR A 216 -20.47 -28.49 4.34
N TRP A 217 -20.87 -27.47 5.12
CA TRP A 217 -20.02 -26.27 5.29
C TRP A 217 -18.68 -26.62 5.94
N GLU A 218 -18.63 -27.65 6.80
CA GLU A 218 -17.40 -28.14 7.42
C GLU A 218 -16.42 -28.65 6.35
N GLU A 219 -16.91 -29.44 5.40
CA GLU A 219 -16.12 -29.93 4.26
C GLU A 219 -15.70 -28.78 3.35
N ASN A 220 -16.59 -27.81 3.12
CA ASN A 220 -16.29 -26.61 2.34
C ASN A 220 -15.17 -25.77 2.97
N TYR A 221 -15.16 -25.63 4.29
CA TYR A 221 -14.10 -24.95 5.03
C TYR A 221 -12.75 -25.68 4.94
N ILE A 222 -12.72 -27.02 4.93
CA ILE A 222 -11.47 -27.77 4.67
C ILE A 222 -10.93 -27.44 3.27
N LEU A 223 -11.79 -27.39 2.24
CA LEU A 223 -11.39 -26.99 0.89
C LEU A 223 -10.92 -25.53 0.85
N ASP A 224 -11.55 -24.64 1.61
CA ASP A 224 -11.11 -23.26 1.75
C ASP A 224 -9.72 -23.17 2.39
N MET A 225 -9.47 -23.91 3.46
CA MET A 225 -8.17 -23.96 4.14
C MET A 225 -7.04 -24.47 3.24
N LEU A 226 -7.34 -25.33 2.25
CA LEU A 226 -6.36 -25.76 1.24
C LEU A 226 -6.03 -24.67 0.22
N SER A 227 -6.90 -23.66 0.08
CA SER A 227 -6.76 -22.55 -0.87
C SER A 227 -6.03 -21.33 -0.30
N ILE A 228 -5.39 -21.45 0.87
CA ILE A 228 -4.54 -20.40 1.45
C ILE A 228 -3.06 -20.77 1.33
N SER A 229 -2.19 -19.83 1.66
CA SER A 229 -0.79 -20.10 1.98
C SER A 229 -0.35 -19.45 3.28
N PHE A 230 0.87 -19.78 3.72
CA PHE A 230 1.48 -19.20 4.92
C PHE A 230 2.76 -18.44 4.56
N GLU A 231 2.83 -17.17 4.97
CA GLU A 231 4.01 -16.32 4.80
C GLU A 231 4.19 -15.45 6.06
N ASP A 232 5.41 -15.38 6.59
CA ASP A 232 5.77 -14.55 7.76
C ASP A 232 4.77 -14.63 8.95
N ARG A 233 4.40 -15.85 9.33
CA ARG A 233 3.41 -16.14 10.41
C ARG A 233 1.99 -15.62 10.13
N LYS A 234 1.64 -15.37 8.88
CA LYS A 234 0.30 -14.91 8.48
C LYS A 234 -0.31 -15.85 7.45
N ILE A 235 -1.64 -15.88 7.47
CA ILE A 235 -2.44 -16.49 6.40
C ILE A 235 -2.49 -15.53 5.22
N ILE A 236 -2.15 -16.04 4.05
CA ILE A 236 -2.31 -15.36 2.78
C ILE A 236 -3.51 -15.99 2.06
N PRO A 237 -4.63 -15.28 1.91
CA PRO A 237 -5.77 -15.78 1.15
C PRO A 237 -5.45 -15.79 -0.35
N LEU A 238 -6.16 -16.61 -1.12
CA LEU A 238 -6.02 -16.68 -2.58
C LEU A 238 -6.27 -15.32 -3.24
N PHE A 239 -7.25 -14.56 -2.73
CA PHE A 239 -7.55 -13.21 -3.16
C PHE A 239 -7.84 -12.30 -1.97
N SER A 240 -7.43 -11.05 -2.05
CA SER A 240 -7.82 -9.99 -1.12
C SER A 240 -8.13 -8.70 -1.88
N SER A 241 -9.19 -8.01 -1.45
CA SER A 241 -9.56 -6.70 -1.98
C SER A 241 -10.20 -5.88 -0.86
N GLY A 242 -9.49 -4.84 -0.41
CA GLY A 242 -9.89 -4.10 0.78
C GLY A 242 -10.01 -5.03 2.00
N ASP A 243 -11.16 -4.99 2.67
CA ASP A 243 -11.46 -5.84 3.81
C ASP A 243 -11.95 -7.25 3.44
N SER A 244 -12.23 -7.50 2.17
CA SER A 244 -12.76 -8.78 1.68
C SER A 244 -11.64 -9.73 1.30
N THR A 245 -11.75 -10.98 1.72
CA THR A 245 -10.78 -12.04 1.44
C THR A 245 -11.48 -13.29 0.92
N THR A 246 -10.88 -13.97 -0.04
CA THR A 246 -11.33 -15.28 -0.53
C THR A 246 -10.18 -16.28 -0.41
N PRO A 247 -10.30 -17.33 0.42
CA PRO A 247 -11.40 -17.58 1.35
C PRO A 247 -11.46 -16.55 2.50
N ASP A 248 -12.64 -16.41 3.11
CA ASP A 248 -12.84 -15.51 4.25
C ASP A 248 -12.41 -16.17 5.57
N TYR A 249 -11.10 -16.22 5.77
CA TYR A 249 -10.51 -16.85 6.96
C TYR A 249 -10.87 -16.12 8.26
N LYS A 250 -11.40 -14.89 8.21
CA LYS A 250 -11.86 -14.16 9.42
C LYS A 250 -13.02 -14.88 10.11
N GLN A 251 -13.76 -15.71 9.37
CA GLN A 251 -14.85 -16.53 9.90
C GLN A 251 -14.37 -17.75 10.69
N TRP A 252 -13.08 -18.10 10.63
CA TRP A 252 -12.51 -19.26 11.31
C TRP A 252 -12.11 -18.94 12.75
N THR A 253 -13.11 -18.72 13.60
CA THR A 253 -12.88 -18.52 15.03
C THR A 253 -12.33 -19.78 15.69
N GLU A 254 -11.61 -19.63 16.81
CA GLU A 254 -11.07 -20.78 17.55
C GLU A 254 -12.16 -21.80 17.93
N LYS A 255 -13.33 -21.33 18.38
CA LYS A 255 -14.49 -22.16 18.70
C LYS A 255 -14.98 -22.96 17.50
N ARG A 256 -15.08 -22.34 16.32
CA ARG A 256 -15.52 -23.01 15.09
C ARG A 256 -14.54 -24.09 14.65
N LEU A 257 -13.24 -23.82 14.75
CA LEU A 257 -12.21 -24.81 14.41
C LEU A 257 -12.24 -26.00 15.39
N GLU A 258 -12.55 -25.79 16.67
CA GLU A 258 -12.79 -26.88 17.63
C GLU A 258 -14.04 -27.70 17.33
N GLU A 259 -15.12 -27.05 16.89
CA GLU A 259 -16.35 -27.71 16.46
C GLU A 259 -16.10 -28.58 15.22
N MET A 260 -15.37 -28.06 14.23
CA MET A 260 -14.93 -28.84 13.07
C MET A 260 -14.06 -30.04 13.45
N GLN A 261 -13.10 -29.86 14.37
CA GLN A 261 -12.25 -30.96 14.83
C GLN A 261 -13.08 -32.09 15.47
N LYS A 262 -14.10 -31.74 16.26
CA LYS A 262 -15.05 -32.71 16.83
C LYS A 262 -15.93 -33.36 15.76
N TYR A 263 -16.40 -32.58 14.79
CA TYR A 263 -17.27 -33.05 13.71
C TYR A 263 -16.60 -34.15 12.89
N PHE A 264 -15.36 -33.94 12.43
CA PHE A 264 -14.62 -34.94 11.67
C PHE A 264 -14.04 -36.05 12.54
N SER A 265 -13.51 -35.70 13.74
CA SER A 265 -12.82 -36.62 14.66
C SER A 265 -11.82 -37.55 13.92
N ASN A 266 -10.98 -36.97 13.07
CA ASN A 266 -10.14 -37.71 12.13
C ASN A 266 -8.75 -37.08 11.97
N ASP A 267 -7.70 -37.91 12.02
CA ASP A 267 -6.30 -37.46 11.89
C ASP A 267 -6.00 -36.70 10.58
N ILE A 268 -6.79 -36.94 9.50
CA ILE A 268 -6.64 -36.24 8.22
C ILE A 268 -7.05 -34.78 8.36
N SER A 269 -8.25 -34.52 8.90
CA SER A 269 -8.76 -33.16 9.10
C SER A 269 -7.95 -32.41 10.16
N ASP A 270 -7.53 -33.11 11.21
CA ASP A 270 -6.78 -32.52 12.33
C ASP A 270 -5.46 -31.91 11.85
N PHE A 271 -4.81 -32.52 10.86
CA PHE A 271 -3.60 -31.97 10.25
C PHE A 271 -3.80 -30.56 9.71
N ILE A 272 -4.90 -30.29 9.00
CA ILE A 272 -5.21 -28.95 8.47
C ILE A 272 -5.70 -28.03 9.56
N ILE A 273 -6.69 -28.48 10.35
CA ILE A 273 -7.36 -27.65 11.34
C ILE A 273 -6.36 -27.16 12.39
N GLU A 274 -5.52 -28.04 12.93
CA GLU A 274 -4.52 -27.66 13.92
C GLU A 274 -3.44 -26.75 13.35
N SER A 275 -3.05 -26.94 12.08
CA SER A 275 -2.10 -26.05 11.39
C SER A 275 -2.65 -24.63 11.24
N VAL A 276 -3.90 -24.50 10.78
CA VAL A 276 -4.59 -23.21 10.66
C VAL A 276 -4.77 -22.56 12.04
N ARG A 277 -5.20 -23.32 13.05
CA ARG A 277 -5.32 -22.83 14.43
C ARG A 277 -3.99 -22.31 14.99
N TYR A 278 -2.89 -23.01 14.73
CA TYR A 278 -1.57 -22.58 15.17
C TYR A 278 -1.16 -21.27 14.50
N MET A 279 -1.36 -21.15 13.18
CA MET A 279 -0.99 -19.94 12.43
C MET A 279 -1.87 -18.73 12.80
N MET A 280 -3.16 -18.92 13.10
CA MET A 280 -4.07 -17.83 13.47
C MET A 280 -3.96 -17.42 14.94
N PHE A 281 -3.83 -18.39 15.85
CA PHE A 281 -4.04 -18.16 17.30
C PHE A 281 -2.84 -18.60 18.15
N GLY A 282 -1.78 -19.16 17.56
CA GLY A 282 -0.63 -19.69 18.30
C GLY A 282 -0.96 -20.94 19.13
N ALA A 283 -2.10 -21.58 18.89
CA ALA A 283 -2.52 -22.79 19.58
C ALA A 283 -1.60 -23.95 19.20
N MET A 284 -0.98 -24.58 20.19
CA MET A 284 0.00 -25.64 19.96
C MET A 284 -0.66 -26.87 19.29
N PRO A 285 -0.19 -27.32 18.11
CA PRO A 285 -0.70 -28.53 17.48
C PRO A 285 -0.43 -29.79 18.31
N SER A 286 -1.20 -30.85 18.07
CA SER A 286 -0.98 -32.15 18.69
C SER A 286 0.36 -32.74 18.25
N LYS A 287 0.91 -33.66 19.06
CA LYS A 287 2.14 -34.39 18.71
C LYS A 287 2.00 -35.16 17.40
N THR A 288 0.81 -35.66 17.11
CA THR A 288 0.49 -36.39 15.87
C THR A 288 0.65 -35.48 14.65
N THR A 289 0.11 -34.27 14.69
CA THR A 289 0.23 -33.27 13.61
C THR A 289 1.68 -32.82 13.44
N ILE A 290 2.40 -32.56 14.53
CA ILE A 290 3.83 -32.21 14.48
C ILE A 290 4.66 -33.35 13.86
N ASP A 291 4.45 -34.60 14.30
CA ASP A 291 5.14 -35.77 13.75
C ASP A 291 4.76 -36.04 12.28
N ARG A 292 3.57 -35.61 11.85
CA ARG A 292 3.14 -35.68 10.44
C ARG A 292 3.88 -34.65 9.59
N HIS A 293 3.93 -33.38 9.97
CA HIS A 293 4.70 -32.37 9.23
C HIS A 293 6.19 -32.74 9.13
N ILE A 294 6.80 -33.18 10.24
CA ILE A 294 8.20 -33.62 10.22
C ILE A 294 8.37 -34.81 9.27
N GLY A 295 7.46 -35.79 9.30
CA GLY A 295 7.50 -36.94 8.41
C GLY A 295 7.41 -36.54 6.93
N LEU A 296 6.43 -35.72 6.58
CA LEU A 296 6.20 -35.22 5.23
C LEU A 296 7.38 -34.39 4.73
N PHE A 297 7.95 -33.53 5.59
CA PHE A 297 9.15 -32.78 5.25
C PHE A 297 10.35 -33.69 4.98
N ILE A 298 10.62 -34.67 5.84
CA ILE A 298 11.76 -35.60 5.64
C ILE A 298 11.58 -36.41 4.36
N GLU A 299 10.37 -36.90 4.08
CA GLU A 299 10.05 -37.64 2.86
C GLU A 299 10.23 -36.77 1.62
N ASN A 300 9.64 -35.57 1.62
CA ASN A 300 9.82 -34.62 0.52
C ASN A 300 11.29 -34.25 0.31
N TYR A 301 12.02 -34.03 1.41
CA TYR A 301 13.44 -33.72 1.38
C TYR A 301 14.24 -34.81 0.66
N ASP A 302 13.91 -36.08 0.91
CA ASP A 302 14.55 -37.23 0.27
C ASP A 302 14.21 -37.39 -1.22
N ASN A 303 13.01 -36.95 -1.60
CA ASN A 303 12.51 -37.06 -2.98
C ASN A 303 12.79 -35.82 -3.83
N SER A 304 13.14 -34.68 -3.21
CA SER A 304 13.36 -33.40 -3.87
C SER A 304 14.80 -33.20 -4.31
N THR A 305 14.98 -32.54 -5.45
CA THR A 305 16.32 -32.33 -6.03
C THR A 305 16.84 -30.93 -5.76
N THR A 306 15.97 -29.92 -5.77
CA THR A 306 16.36 -28.51 -5.60
C THR A 306 16.11 -28.03 -4.17
N VAL A 307 16.83 -26.99 -3.76
CA VAL A 307 16.62 -26.34 -2.45
C VAL A 307 15.22 -25.74 -2.34
N VAL A 308 14.71 -25.17 -3.44
CA VAL A 308 13.34 -24.61 -3.46
C VAL A 308 12.32 -25.70 -3.18
N GLU A 309 12.37 -26.84 -3.88
CA GLU A 309 11.44 -27.97 -3.64
C GLU A 309 11.53 -28.52 -2.20
N LYS A 310 12.73 -28.54 -1.62
CA LYS A 310 12.95 -29.06 -0.25
C LYS A 310 12.32 -28.19 0.84
N TYR A 311 12.40 -26.87 0.72
CA TYR A 311 12.07 -25.94 1.82
C TYR A 311 10.90 -25.00 1.54
N ASN A 312 10.59 -24.70 0.28
CA ASN A 312 9.45 -23.86 -0.07
C ASN A 312 8.17 -24.70 -0.04
N ASN A 313 7.76 -25.08 1.16
CA ASN A 313 6.53 -25.82 1.42
C ASN A 313 5.99 -25.44 2.80
N SER A 314 4.67 -25.57 2.92
CA SER A 314 3.95 -25.22 4.14
C SER A 314 4.36 -26.05 5.36
N SER A 315 4.74 -27.33 5.21
CA SER A 315 5.25 -28.13 6.33
C SER A 315 6.53 -27.56 6.93
N PHE A 316 7.50 -27.15 6.10
CA PHE A 316 8.72 -26.51 6.60
C PHE A 316 8.44 -25.16 7.25
N ASN A 317 7.55 -24.34 6.67
CA ASN A 317 7.16 -23.06 7.26
C ASN A 317 6.56 -23.22 8.67
N ILE A 318 5.67 -24.19 8.87
CA ILE A 318 5.09 -24.51 10.18
C ILE A 318 6.18 -25.00 11.14
N ILE A 319 7.06 -25.92 10.71
CA ILE A 319 8.16 -26.42 11.55
C ILE A 319 9.09 -25.28 11.97
N ALA A 320 9.44 -24.37 11.05
CA ALA A 320 10.29 -23.22 11.34
C ALA A 320 9.68 -22.30 12.41
N CYS A 321 8.37 -22.04 12.33
CA CYS A 321 7.64 -21.30 13.36
C CYS A 321 7.68 -22.03 14.71
N LEU A 322 7.43 -23.34 14.72
CA LEU A 322 7.48 -24.17 15.93
C LEU A 322 8.88 -24.20 16.58
N VAL A 323 9.96 -24.13 15.78
CA VAL A 323 11.34 -24.02 16.28
C VAL A 323 11.55 -22.68 16.98
N GLU A 324 11.12 -21.59 16.35
CA GLU A 324 11.27 -20.25 16.92
C GLU A 324 10.47 -20.08 18.22
N ASP A 325 9.27 -20.64 18.28
CA ASP A 325 8.39 -20.62 19.45
C ASP A 325 8.78 -21.66 20.53
N LYS A 326 9.77 -22.53 20.24
CA LYS A 326 10.23 -23.61 21.12
C LYS A 326 9.16 -24.66 21.44
N TYR A 327 8.24 -24.90 20.51
CA TYR A 327 7.16 -25.89 20.63
C TYR A 327 7.47 -27.24 19.95
N LEU A 328 8.63 -27.36 19.33
CA LEU A 328 9.07 -28.60 18.69
C LEU A 328 9.39 -29.70 19.72
N ASN A 329 8.37 -30.43 20.19
CA ASN A 329 8.49 -31.50 21.18
C ASN A 329 7.65 -32.73 20.79
N SER A 330 8.20 -33.57 19.91
CA SER A 330 7.57 -34.78 19.38
C SER A 330 8.57 -35.92 19.22
N SER A 331 8.09 -37.11 18.85
CA SER A 331 8.93 -38.31 18.77
C SER A 331 9.94 -38.23 17.62
N LYS A 332 9.60 -37.56 16.51
CA LYS A 332 10.44 -37.42 15.31
C LYS A 332 11.38 -36.21 15.28
N VAL A 333 11.38 -35.35 16.31
CA VAL A 333 12.27 -34.17 16.38
C VAL A 333 13.73 -34.57 16.26
N LYS A 334 14.11 -35.70 16.86
CA LYS A 334 15.46 -36.21 16.76
C LYS A 334 15.81 -36.57 15.32
N ASP A 335 14.88 -37.20 14.59
CA ASP A 335 15.08 -37.61 13.20
C ASP A 335 15.22 -36.38 12.29
N PHE A 336 14.41 -35.35 12.52
CA PHE A 336 14.51 -34.04 11.85
C PHE A 336 15.90 -33.42 12.02
N PHE A 337 16.38 -33.25 13.25
CA PHE A 337 17.70 -32.66 13.49
C PHE A 337 18.84 -33.56 13.01
N LEU A 338 18.71 -34.89 13.09
CA LEU A 338 19.68 -35.82 12.52
C LEU A 338 19.77 -35.64 11.00
N LYS A 339 18.63 -35.55 10.32
CA LYS A 339 18.56 -35.28 8.89
C LYS A 339 19.29 -33.99 8.53
N LEU A 340 18.89 -32.88 9.17
CA LEU A 340 19.46 -31.56 8.91
C LEU A 340 20.95 -31.46 9.28
N SER A 341 21.42 -32.20 10.28
CA SER A 341 22.82 -32.16 10.73
C SER A 341 23.84 -32.66 9.70
N SER A 342 23.37 -33.50 8.75
CA SER A 342 24.18 -34.09 7.69
C SER A 342 24.33 -33.20 6.45
N ILE A 343 23.61 -32.08 6.39
CA ILE A 343 23.56 -31.21 5.21
C ILE A 343 24.89 -30.48 5.04
N GLU A 344 25.41 -30.54 3.82
CA GLU A 344 26.64 -29.87 3.40
C GLU A 344 26.41 -28.85 2.27
N ASP A 345 25.22 -28.86 1.66
CA ASP A 345 24.85 -27.87 0.64
C ASP A 345 24.71 -26.47 1.27
N ILE A 346 25.25 -25.47 0.58
CA ILE A 346 25.35 -24.12 1.11
C ILE A 346 24.02 -23.38 1.14
N ASP A 347 23.23 -23.49 0.08
CA ASP A 347 21.95 -22.80 -0.06
C ASP A 347 20.96 -23.34 0.98
N GLU A 348 21.04 -24.64 1.26
CA GLU A 348 20.32 -25.28 2.36
C GLU A 348 20.79 -24.78 3.74
N ILE A 349 22.10 -24.74 4.00
CA ILE A 349 22.65 -24.24 5.28
C ILE A 349 22.23 -22.78 5.53
N MET A 350 22.24 -21.94 4.49
CA MET A 350 21.79 -20.55 4.57
C MET A 350 20.29 -20.46 4.86
N THR A 351 19.49 -21.36 4.30
CA THR A 351 18.05 -21.46 4.61
C THR A 351 17.83 -21.80 6.09
N LEU A 352 18.56 -22.79 6.61
CA LEU A 352 18.49 -23.15 8.03
C LEU A 352 18.85 -21.98 8.96
N ASP A 353 19.94 -21.25 8.66
CA ASP A 353 20.40 -20.10 9.44
C ASP A 353 19.34 -18.97 9.47
N ARG A 354 18.71 -18.69 8.31
CA ARG A 354 17.65 -17.68 8.18
C ARG A 354 16.46 -17.99 9.07
N HIS A 355 16.06 -19.26 9.16
CA HIS A 355 14.95 -19.71 10.01
C HIS A 355 15.39 -20.03 11.46
N LYS A 356 16.58 -19.57 11.89
CA LYS A 356 17.14 -19.76 13.23
C LYS A 356 17.27 -21.24 13.65
N ILE A 357 17.37 -22.14 12.68
CA ILE A 357 17.62 -23.56 12.94
C ILE A 357 19.10 -23.73 13.30
N SER A 358 19.38 -24.47 14.37
CA SER A 358 20.73 -24.60 14.91
C SER A 358 21.68 -25.34 13.96
N LEU A 359 22.74 -24.65 13.50
CA LEU A 359 23.79 -25.23 12.66
C LEU A 359 24.86 -25.99 13.45
N THR A 360 25.31 -27.12 12.92
CA THR A 360 26.45 -27.89 13.44
C THR A 360 27.78 -27.17 13.24
N LYS A 361 28.84 -27.62 13.93
CA LYS A 361 30.20 -27.08 13.74
C LYS A 361 30.70 -27.23 12.30
N LYS A 362 30.35 -28.34 11.63
CA LYS A 362 30.74 -28.60 10.24
C LYS A 362 30.04 -27.63 9.28
N GLN A 363 28.74 -27.44 9.44
CA GLN A 363 27.95 -26.50 8.63
C GLN A 363 28.40 -25.05 8.79
N ARG A 364 28.70 -24.62 10.02
CA ARG A 364 29.29 -23.29 10.26
C ARG A 364 30.63 -23.10 9.55
N ARG A 365 31.43 -24.17 9.39
CA ARG A 365 32.68 -24.12 8.63
C ARG A 365 32.40 -23.96 7.13
N ILE A 366 31.46 -24.73 6.57
CA ILE A 366 31.04 -24.63 5.16
C ILE A 366 30.52 -23.21 4.85
N LEU A 367 29.64 -22.69 5.70
CA LEU A 367 29.10 -21.33 5.57
C LEU A 367 30.22 -20.27 5.56
N LYS A 368 31.23 -20.45 6.42
CA LYS A 368 32.41 -19.57 6.45
C LYS A 368 33.25 -19.68 5.17
N GLU A 369 33.47 -20.89 4.66
CA GLU A 369 34.19 -21.14 3.40
C GLU A 369 33.43 -20.55 2.19
N TYR A 370 32.10 -20.63 2.18
CA TYR A 370 31.26 -19.98 1.17
C TYR A 370 31.41 -18.47 1.20
N TYR A 371 31.22 -17.81 2.36
CA TYR A 371 31.40 -16.36 2.43
C TYR A 371 32.82 -15.93 2.04
N GLN A 372 33.81 -16.80 2.29
CA GLN A 372 35.15 -16.61 1.76
C GLN A 372 35.17 -16.64 0.22
N SER A 373 34.56 -17.65 -0.38
CA SER A 373 34.44 -17.75 -1.84
C SER A 373 33.74 -16.52 -2.46
N CYS A 374 32.65 -16.04 -1.85
CA CYS A 374 31.89 -14.88 -2.29
C CYS A 374 32.77 -13.64 -2.45
N PHE A 375 33.47 -13.23 -1.39
CA PHE A 375 34.32 -12.04 -1.52
C PHE A 375 35.53 -12.28 -2.43
N THR A 376 36.02 -13.51 -2.56
CA THR A 376 37.11 -13.84 -3.49
C THR A 376 36.70 -13.89 -4.96
N TYR A 377 35.40 -14.03 -5.26
CA TYR A 377 34.85 -13.98 -6.62
C TYR A 377 35.28 -12.70 -7.38
N LEU A 378 35.56 -11.62 -6.65
CA LEU A 378 36.19 -10.40 -7.13
C LEU A 378 37.40 -10.65 -8.06
N ASP A 379 38.15 -11.72 -7.83
CA ASP A 379 39.33 -12.10 -8.63
C ASP A 379 38.98 -12.49 -10.07
N SER A 380 37.75 -12.91 -10.31
CA SER A 380 37.25 -13.43 -11.59
C SER A 380 36.39 -12.44 -12.37
N ILE A 381 36.01 -11.31 -11.74
CA ILE A 381 35.19 -10.28 -12.37
C ILE A 381 35.99 -9.60 -13.49
N SER A 382 35.39 -9.54 -14.68
CA SER A 382 36.02 -8.96 -15.87
C SER A 382 35.29 -7.76 -16.45
N ASP A 383 34.00 -7.57 -16.10
CA ASP A 383 33.15 -6.48 -16.59
C ASP A 383 32.49 -5.65 -15.46
N VAL A 384 32.01 -4.46 -15.82
CA VAL A 384 31.40 -3.47 -14.92
C VAL A 384 30.09 -3.97 -14.31
N TYR A 385 29.28 -4.72 -15.06
CA TYR A 385 27.95 -5.14 -14.61
C TYR A 385 28.07 -6.21 -13.51
N SER A 386 28.94 -7.20 -13.72
CA SER A 386 29.28 -8.20 -12.70
C SER A 386 29.88 -7.57 -11.45
N TYR A 387 30.70 -6.53 -11.62
CA TYR A 387 31.24 -5.76 -10.50
C TYR A 387 30.15 -5.02 -9.70
N SER A 388 29.23 -4.35 -10.40
CA SER A 388 28.09 -3.66 -9.76
C SER A 388 27.22 -4.64 -8.96
N LYS A 389 26.96 -5.84 -9.51
CA LYS A 389 26.26 -6.92 -8.79
C LYS A 389 27.02 -7.38 -7.54
N TYR A 390 28.34 -7.57 -7.66
CA TYR A 390 29.19 -7.92 -6.52
C TYR A 390 29.09 -6.90 -5.40
N LEU A 391 29.08 -5.60 -5.72
CA LEU A 391 28.93 -4.55 -4.72
C LEU A 391 27.58 -4.62 -4.02
N LEU A 392 26.49 -4.91 -4.74
CA LEU A 392 25.14 -4.95 -4.18
C LEU A 392 24.86 -6.19 -3.32
N ASP A 393 25.56 -7.30 -3.56
CA ASP A 393 25.41 -8.51 -2.77
C ASP A 393 25.87 -8.32 -1.32
N LYS A 394 24.96 -8.65 -0.38
CA LYS A 394 25.16 -8.48 1.07
C LYS A 394 26.06 -9.58 1.65
N ASP A 395 26.23 -10.70 0.98
CA ASP A 395 27.07 -11.80 1.50
C ASP A 395 28.56 -11.50 1.33
N ASN A 396 28.94 -10.71 0.32
CA ASN A 396 30.31 -10.29 0.07
C ASN A 396 30.94 -9.49 1.23
N VAL A 397 30.12 -8.86 2.08
CA VAL A 397 30.63 -8.08 3.22
C VAL A 397 30.80 -8.89 4.52
N LYS A 398 30.20 -10.09 4.62
CA LYS A 398 30.09 -10.82 5.90
C LYS A 398 31.43 -11.31 6.46
N SER A 399 32.34 -11.76 5.61
CA SER A 399 33.63 -12.36 6.02
C SER A 399 34.85 -11.77 5.30
N ILE A 400 34.69 -10.71 4.52
CA ILE A 400 35.79 -10.07 3.79
C ILE A 400 36.90 -9.57 4.73
N ASN A 401 38.14 -9.61 4.22
CA ASN A 401 39.35 -9.20 4.92
C ASN A 401 40.00 -7.98 4.27
N ASN A 402 40.99 -7.38 4.95
CA ASN A 402 41.69 -6.18 4.48
C ASN A 402 42.35 -6.34 3.09
N LYS A 403 42.87 -7.53 2.75
CA LYS A 403 43.48 -7.78 1.43
C LYS A 403 42.45 -7.59 0.31
N TYR A 404 41.26 -8.16 0.47
CA TYR A 404 40.20 -8.06 -0.54
C TYR A 404 39.50 -6.70 -0.53
N LEU A 405 39.50 -5.99 0.60
CA LEU A 405 39.06 -4.60 0.64
C LEU A 405 39.95 -3.70 -0.23
N VAL A 406 41.28 -3.79 -0.09
CA VAL A 406 42.23 -3.04 -0.94
C VAL A 406 42.08 -3.44 -2.41
N LYS A 407 41.87 -4.73 -2.69
CA LYS A 407 41.63 -5.19 -4.06
C LYS A 407 40.31 -4.63 -4.63
N ASN A 408 39.26 -4.52 -3.81
CA ASN A 408 37.99 -3.96 -4.24
C ASN A 408 38.13 -2.49 -4.64
N SER A 409 38.91 -1.71 -3.88
CA SER A 409 39.29 -0.33 -4.22
C SER A 409 39.97 -0.24 -5.60
N GLN A 410 40.93 -1.13 -5.89
CA GLN A 410 41.59 -1.19 -7.20
C GLN A 410 40.64 -1.57 -8.35
N MET A 411 39.68 -2.47 -8.10
CA MET A 411 38.66 -2.85 -9.08
C MET A 411 37.68 -1.71 -9.35
N PHE A 412 37.29 -0.97 -8.31
CA PHE A 412 36.48 0.23 -8.47
C PHE A 412 37.16 1.22 -9.42
N ASP A 413 38.42 1.56 -9.16
CA ASP A 413 39.20 2.49 -9.99
C ASP A 413 39.30 2.02 -11.46
N LYS A 414 39.48 0.71 -11.68
CA LYS A 414 39.49 0.13 -13.02
C LYS A 414 38.14 0.31 -13.73
N TYR A 415 37.03 0.03 -13.04
CA TYR A 415 35.72 -0.05 -13.67
C TYR A 415 35.05 1.30 -13.89
N ILE A 416 35.29 2.29 -13.03
CA ILE A 416 34.79 3.66 -13.25
C ILE A 416 35.42 4.33 -14.48
N ILE A 417 36.64 3.95 -14.86
CA ILE A 417 37.30 4.44 -16.08
C ILE A 417 36.63 3.84 -17.33
N SER A 418 36.14 2.60 -17.24
CA SER A 418 35.53 1.87 -18.35
C SER A 418 34.01 1.99 -18.45
N SER A 419 33.33 2.53 -17.43
CA SER A 419 31.87 2.62 -17.39
C SER A 419 31.33 3.74 -18.28
N ASP A 420 30.14 3.53 -18.86
CA ASP A 420 29.35 4.60 -19.48
C ASP A 420 28.77 5.57 -18.43
N ASP A 421 28.17 6.66 -18.92
CA ASP A 421 27.84 7.82 -18.11
C ASP A 421 26.77 7.54 -17.03
N ILE A 422 25.77 6.70 -17.35
CA ILE A 422 24.65 6.37 -16.44
C ILE A 422 25.06 5.32 -15.41
N LEU A 423 25.84 4.32 -15.81
CA LEU A 423 26.31 3.29 -14.89
C LEU A 423 27.38 3.84 -13.94
N CYS A 424 28.14 4.86 -14.34
CA CYS A 424 29.16 5.49 -13.51
C CYS A 424 28.59 5.98 -12.16
N ALA A 425 27.55 6.82 -12.18
CA ALA A 425 26.92 7.33 -10.95
C ALA A 425 26.38 6.21 -10.06
N SER A 426 25.79 5.18 -10.67
CA SER A 426 25.28 4.01 -9.96
C SER A 426 26.39 3.20 -9.27
N LEU A 427 27.58 3.09 -9.89
CA LEU A 427 28.73 2.42 -9.30
C LEU A 427 29.27 3.16 -8.08
N PHE A 428 29.34 4.49 -8.12
CA PHE A 428 29.74 5.31 -6.95
C PHE A 428 28.79 5.07 -5.77
N ILE A 429 27.48 5.05 -6.02
CA ILE A 429 26.46 4.75 -5.00
C ILE A 429 26.65 3.33 -4.46
N ASN A 430 26.72 2.34 -5.35
CA ASN A 430 26.84 0.92 -4.96
C ASN A 430 28.11 0.66 -4.15
N TYR A 431 29.22 1.32 -4.50
CA TYR A 431 30.48 1.17 -3.77
C TYR A 431 30.44 1.86 -2.41
N MET A 432 29.88 3.07 -2.31
CA MET A 432 29.65 3.73 -1.02
C MET A 432 28.75 2.89 -0.09
N LEU A 433 27.69 2.27 -0.63
CA LEU A 433 26.84 1.35 0.12
C LEU A 433 27.57 0.08 0.55
N PHE A 434 28.46 -0.45 -0.29
CA PHE A 434 29.31 -1.58 0.06
C PHE A 434 30.21 -1.23 1.25
N LEU A 435 30.92 -0.09 1.19
CA LEU A 435 31.77 0.40 2.28
C LEU A 435 30.98 0.63 3.58
N THR A 436 29.78 1.21 3.47
CA THR A 436 28.90 1.45 4.62
C THR A 436 28.49 0.14 5.30
N ARG A 437 28.16 -0.90 4.53
CA ARG A 437 27.84 -2.24 5.06
C ARG A 437 29.01 -2.90 5.77
N LEU A 438 30.25 -2.59 5.41
CA LEU A 438 31.45 -3.11 6.08
C LEU A 438 31.68 -2.55 7.48
N ASN A 439 31.05 -1.43 7.86
CA ASN A 439 31.26 -0.82 9.17
C ASN A 439 30.86 -1.76 10.35
N GLY A 440 29.95 -2.71 10.09
CA GLY A 440 29.55 -3.76 11.03
C GLY A 440 30.49 -4.97 11.11
N ASN A 441 31.47 -5.10 10.22
CA ASN A 441 32.40 -6.22 10.18
C ASN A 441 33.60 -5.98 11.12
N SER A 442 33.83 -6.90 12.05
CA SER A 442 34.91 -6.82 13.04
C SER A 442 36.30 -7.14 12.47
N ASN A 443 36.39 -7.72 11.28
CA ASN A 443 37.63 -8.26 10.71
C ASN A 443 38.38 -7.27 9.79
N ILE A 444 37.96 -6.01 9.79
CA ILE A 444 38.39 -5.00 8.81
C ILE A 444 38.87 -3.74 9.53
N ASP A 445 39.87 -3.09 8.94
CA ASP A 445 40.35 -1.79 9.37
C ASP A 445 39.29 -0.70 9.12
N LYS A 446 38.69 -0.23 10.21
CA LYS A 446 37.67 0.82 10.18
C LYS A 446 38.22 2.19 9.78
N GLU A 447 39.50 2.45 10.02
CA GLU A 447 40.13 3.70 9.57
C GLU A 447 40.31 3.69 8.06
N TYR A 448 40.72 2.56 7.49
CA TYR A 448 40.82 2.41 6.04
C TYR A 448 39.46 2.54 5.34
N ILE A 449 38.38 1.96 5.89
CA ILE A 449 37.02 2.16 5.34
C ILE A 449 36.68 3.65 5.27
N LYS A 450 36.93 4.40 6.35
CA LYS A 450 36.65 5.85 6.38
C LYS A 450 37.51 6.61 5.38
N TYR A 451 38.81 6.30 5.31
CA TYR A 451 39.71 6.86 4.31
C TYR A 451 39.17 6.63 2.89
N GLU A 452 38.75 5.40 2.59
CA GLU A 452 38.25 5.04 1.26
C GLU A 452 36.93 5.74 0.94
N MET A 453 36.01 5.85 1.91
CA MET A 453 34.77 6.62 1.74
C MET A 453 35.05 8.10 1.41
N ILE A 454 36.03 8.71 2.09
CA ILE A 454 36.46 10.09 1.79
C ILE A 454 37.07 10.16 0.39
N ARG A 455 37.97 9.23 0.05
CA ARG A 455 38.62 9.18 -1.26
C ARG A 455 37.62 9.15 -2.41
N ILE A 456 36.60 8.28 -2.34
CA ILE A 456 35.62 8.15 -3.42
C ILE A 456 34.69 9.36 -3.52
N GLN A 457 34.37 10.01 -2.39
CA GLN A 457 33.60 11.25 -2.39
C GLN A 457 34.39 12.37 -3.09
N GLU A 458 35.65 12.57 -2.72
CA GLU A 458 36.50 13.57 -3.38
C GLU A 458 36.75 13.26 -4.85
N LEU A 459 36.87 11.97 -5.21
CA LEU A 459 37.04 11.54 -6.59
C LEU A 459 35.81 11.89 -7.44
N TRP A 460 34.61 11.67 -6.90
CA TRP A 460 33.38 12.08 -7.55
C TRP A 460 33.36 13.60 -7.78
N GLU A 461 33.51 14.37 -6.70
CA GLU A 461 33.36 15.82 -6.69
C GLU A 461 34.36 16.52 -7.64
N LYS A 462 35.60 16.05 -7.66
CA LYS A 462 36.70 16.71 -8.39
C LYS A 462 36.83 16.25 -9.85
N GLN A 463 36.33 15.06 -10.20
CA GLN A 463 36.62 14.46 -11.52
C GLN A 463 35.39 13.93 -12.26
N TYR A 464 34.47 13.25 -11.57
CA TYR A 464 33.39 12.52 -12.24
C TYR A 464 32.05 13.25 -12.29
N TYR A 465 31.80 14.21 -11.39
CA TYR A 465 30.58 15.00 -11.39
C TYR A 465 30.36 15.73 -12.73
N ASP A 466 31.28 16.63 -13.12
CA ASP A 466 31.15 17.42 -14.35
C ASP A 466 31.17 16.52 -15.59
N PHE A 467 31.94 15.42 -15.55
CA PHE A 467 31.96 14.41 -16.60
C PHE A 467 30.56 13.80 -16.79
N CYS A 468 29.94 13.25 -15.75
CA CYS A 468 28.62 12.64 -15.85
C CYS A 468 27.52 13.67 -16.22
N VAL A 469 27.58 14.89 -15.69
CA VAL A 469 26.63 15.97 -16.04
C VAL A 469 26.72 16.33 -17.52
N SER A 470 27.93 16.42 -18.09
CA SER A 470 28.13 16.76 -19.51
C SER A 470 27.53 15.76 -20.50
N LYS A 471 27.11 14.60 -20.02
CA LYS A 471 26.61 13.47 -20.80
C LYS A 471 25.10 13.30 -20.72
N LEU A 472 24.45 14.06 -19.85
CA LEU A 472 23.00 14.07 -19.75
C LEU A 472 22.39 14.69 -21.01
N HIS A 473 21.33 14.06 -21.52
CA HIS A 473 20.52 14.66 -22.56
C HIS A 473 19.63 15.73 -21.94
N SER A 474 19.76 16.97 -22.43
CA SER A 474 18.86 18.04 -22.02
C SER A 474 17.55 17.94 -22.82
N ILE A 475 16.45 17.80 -22.10
CA ILE A 475 15.10 17.97 -22.65
C ILE A 475 14.63 19.34 -22.18
N SER A 476 14.47 20.27 -23.11
CA SER A 476 13.99 21.62 -22.83
C SER A 476 12.65 21.87 -23.51
N HIS A 477 11.76 22.54 -22.79
CA HIS A 477 10.49 23.04 -23.31
C HIS A 477 10.47 24.56 -23.16
N GLU A 478 10.23 25.27 -24.26
CA GLU A 478 10.02 26.72 -24.23
C GLU A 478 8.53 27.01 -24.16
N ILE A 479 8.16 27.94 -23.27
CA ILE A 479 6.78 28.41 -23.11
C ILE A 479 6.82 29.92 -23.34
N GLU A 480 6.11 30.39 -24.36
CA GLU A 480 5.91 31.83 -24.59
C GLU A 480 4.63 32.28 -23.88
N MET A 481 4.74 33.32 -23.05
CA MET A 481 3.59 33.92 -22.37
C MET A 481 3.57 35.43 -22.60
N LYS A 482 2.36 35.97 -22.71
CA LYS A 482 2.14 37.40 -22.87
C LYS A 482 2.56 38.18 -21.62
N THR A 483 3.21 39.33 -21.81
CA THR A 483 3.70 40.20 -20.72
C THR A 483 2.58 40.58 -19.75
N GLU A 484 1.36 40.81 -20.23
CA GLU A 484 0.22 41.18 -19.39
C GLU A 484 -0.14 40.08 -18.36
N VAL A 485 0.06 38.80 -18.72
CA VAL A 485 -0.17 37.66 -17.80
C VAL A 485 0.88 37.66 -16.69
N ILE A 486 2.15 37.94 -17.04
CA ILE A 486 3.26 38.02 -16.08
C ILE A 486 3.05 39.22 -15.13
N GLU A 487 2.65 40.37 -15.66
CA GLU A 487 2.37 41.56 -14.85
C GLU A 487 1.20 41.33 -13.89
N LEU A 488 0.12 40.70 -14.36
CA LEU A 488 -1.03 40.33 -13.52
C LEU A 488 -0.62 39.34 -12.43
N PHE A 489 0.17 38.32 -12.77
CA PHE A 489 0.70 37.35 -11.81
C PHE A 489 1.53 38.05 -10.71
N ASN A 490 2.49 38.89 -11.09
CA ASN A 490 3.33 39.61 -10.15
C ASN A 490 2.52 40.54 -9.23
N LYS A 491 1.53 41.25 -9.78
CA LYS A 491 0.60 42.08 -8.99
C LYS A 491 -0.16 41.24 -7.96
N ASN A 492 -0.76 40.14 -8.39
CA ASN A 492 -1.53 39.25 -7.49
C ASN A 492 -0.67 38.68 -6.36
N VAL A 493 0.59 38.33 -6.64
CA VAL A 493 1.54 37.84 -5.63
C VAL A 493 1.91 38.93 -4.62
N LEU A 494 2.15 40.16 -5.06
CA LEU A 494 2.47 41.27 -4.16
C LEU A 494 1.28 41.68 -3.27
N ASP A 495 0.07 41.68 -3.85
CA ASP A 495 -1.18 41.99 -3.13
C ASP A 495 -1.51 40.89 -2.09
N ASN A 496 -1.41 39.62 -2.51
CA ASN A 496 -1.66 38.46 -1.66
C ASN A 496 -0.59 37.36 -1.84
N ILE A 497 0.43 37.39 -0.98
CA ILE A 497 1.55 36.44 -1.01
C ILE A 497 1.11 34.97 -0.81
N PHE A 498 -0.02 34.72 -0.16
CA PHE A 498 -0.53 33.36 0.05
C PHE A 498 -0.99 32.69 -1.26
N SER A 499 -1.33 33.48 -2.29
CA SER A 499 -1.60 32.93 -3.63
C SER A 499 -0.41 32.15 -4.18
N LEU A 500 0.82 32.59 -3.88
CA LEU A 500 2.04 31.90 -4.26
C LEU A 500 2.17 30.56 -3.54
N ALA A 501 1.84 30.49 -2.25
CA ALA A 501 1.83 29.24 -1.50
C ALA A 501 0.83 28.24 -2.10
N ASN A 502 -0.40 28.67 -2.37
CA ASN A 502 -1.46 27.83 -2.95
C ASN A 502 -1.11 27.24 -4.34
N ILE A 503 -0.30 27.95 -5.13
CA ILE A 503 0.19 27.43 -6.41
C ILE A 503 1.28 26.38 -6.20
N CYS A 504 2.11 26.56 -5.17
CA CYS A 504 3.29 25.74 -4.96
C CYS A 504 2.98 24.41 -4.24
N VAL A 505 2.16 24.45 -3.18
CA VAL A 505 1.82 23.26 -2.37
C VAL A 505 0.45 22.68 -2.70
N ILE A 506 0.32 21.36 -2.52
CA ILE A 506 -0.95 20.64 -2.65
C ILE A 506 -1.62 20.63 -1.27
N THR A 507 -2.83 21.18 -1.18
CA THR A 507 -3.54 21.30 0.11
C THR A 507 -4.99 20.85 0.06
N GLN A 508 -5.64 20.97 -1.10
CA GLN A 508 -7.05 20.64 -1.26
C GLN A 508 -7.26 19.20 -1.71
N THR A 509 -8.31 18.54 -1.23
CA THR A 509 -8.68 17.16 -1.60
C THR A 509 -8.79 16.98 -3.12
N GLN A 510 -9.40 17.94 -3.82
CA GLN A 510 -9.52 17.88 -5.28
C GLN A 510 -8.14 17.94 -5.98
N GLN A 511 -7.20 18.74 -5.48
CA GLN A 511 -5.83 18.78 -6.02
C GLN A 511 -5.12 17.44 -5.80
N TYR A 512 -5.31 16.82 -4.64
CA TYR A 512 -4.77 15.48 -4.38
C TYR A 512 -5.33 14.46 -5.38
N ILE A 513 -6.65 14.42 -5.57
CA ILE A 513 -7.31 13.49 -6.51
C ILE A 513 -6.80 13.70 -7.94
N GLU A 514 -6.76 14.94 -8.45
CA GLU A 514 -6.31 15.22 -9.82
C GLU A 514 -4.85 14.81 -10.05
N ASN A 515 -3.98 15.07 -9.08
CA ASN A 515 -2.59 14.62 -9.18
C ASN A 515 -2.48 13.09 -9.08
N MET A 516 -3.27 12.43 -8.24
CA MET A 516 -3.31 10.96 -8.16
C MET A 516 -3.85 10.32 -9.44
N GLU A 517 -4.88 10.91 -10.08
CA GLU A 517 -5.37 10.45 -11.38
C GLU A 517 -4.28 10.53 -12.45
N SER A 518 -3.56 11.65 -12.50
CA SER A 518 -2.44 11.85 -13.42
C SER A 518 -1.32 10.82 -13.21
N ILE A 519 -0.96 10.56 -11.94
CA ILE A 519 0.04 9.54 -11.57
C ILE A 519 -0.46 8.14 -11.93
N SER A 520 -1.71 7.82 -11.60
CA SER A 520 -2.33 6.51 -11.87
C SER A 520 -2.42 6.19 -13.36
N SER A 521 -2.50 7.22 -14.20
CA SER A 521 -2.50 7.09 -15.66
C SER A 521 -1.10 6.90 -16.25
N ASN A 522 -0.04 7.19 -15.48
CA ASN A 522 1.35 7.12 -15.90
C ASN A 522 2.22 6.33 -14.90
N PRO A 523 1.85 5.10 -14.50
CA PRO A 523 2.44 4.40 -13.35
C PRO A 523 3.94 4.12 -13.52
N LEU A 524 4.42 3.89 -14.75
CA LEU A 524 5.84 3.66 -15.03
C LEU A 524 6.72 4.84 -14.59
N SER A 525 6.23 6.07 -14.75
CA SER A 525 6.98 7.28 -14.37
C SER A 525 7.23 7.38 -12.86
N ALA A 526 6.34 6.77 -12.07
CA ALA A 526 6.41 6.71 -10.61
C ALA A 526 7.18 5.48 -10.09
N MET A 527 7.25 4.41 -10.88
CA MET A 527 7.94 3.17 -10.51
C MET A 527 9.44 3.15 -10.83
N ILE A 528 9.87 3.91 -11.84
CA ILE A 528 11.28 3.95 -12.26
C ILE A 528 12.14 4.68 -11.21
N GLY A 529 13.29 4.08 -10.87
CA GLY A 529 14.26 4.70 -9.95
C GLY A 529 14.94 5.93 -10.57
N ARG A 530 15.29 6.91 -9.74
CA ARG A 530 15.94 8.14 -10.17
C ARG A 530 17.20 8.39 -9.37
N VAL A 531 18.28 8.65 -10.07
CA VAL A 531 19.56 9.08 -9.49
C VAL A 531 19.74 10.57 -9.80
N SER A 532 19.90 11.37 -8.75
CA SER A 532 20.29 12.78 -8.87
C SER A 532 21.81 12.89 -8.85
N LEU A 533 22.37 13.71 -9.75
CA LEU A 533 23.79 14.03 -9.75
C LEU A 533 24.00 15.30 -8.93
N ASP A 534 24.40 15.14 -7.67
CA ASP A 534 24.87 16.25 -6.83
C ASP A 534 26.40 16.33 -6.90
N LYS A 535 26.94 17.55 -6.76
CA LYS A 535 28.39 17.79 -6.85
C LYS A 535 29.17 17.08 -5.75
N THR A 536 28.61 17.00 -4.54
CA THR A 536 29.23 16.32 -3.41
C THR A 536 29.30 14.82 -3.64
N PHE A 537 28.16 14.22 -4.03
CA PHE A 537 28.03 12.78 -4.31
C PHE A 537 26.71 12.46 -5.04
N PRO A 538 26.61 11.46 -5.92
CA PRO A 538 25.35 11.11 -6.55
C PRO A 538 24.39 10.44 -5.54
N ILE A 539 23.10 10.67 -5.71
CA ILE A 539 22.05 10.28 -4.74
C ILE A 539 21.00 9.44 -5.45
N ASP A 540 20.78 8.20 -4.98
CA ASP A 540 19.59 7.43 -5.34
C ASP A 540 18.45 7.82 -4.41
N GLU A 541 17.41 8.39 -5.00
CA GLU A 541 16.23 8.86 -4.29
C GLU A 541 15.48 7.74 -3.56
N LYS A 542 15.64 6.47 -3.95
CA LYS A 542 15.11 5.33 -3.19
C LYS A 542 15.76 5.15 -1.82
N LEU A 543 16.98 5.67 -1.63
CA LEU A 543 17.74 5.54 -0.39
C LEU A 543 17.51 6.71 0.56
N THR A 544 17.16 7.88 0.04
CA THR A 544 17.05 9.12 0.81
C THR A 544 15.63 9.52 1.16
N PHE A 545 14.64 9.08 0.37
CA PHE A 545 13.23 9.38 0.64
C PHE A 545 12.73 8.58 1.85
N ASP A 546 12.28 9.27 2.89
CA ASP A 546 11.92 8.65 4.17
C ASP A 546 10.66 9.31 4.74
N ILE A 547 9.54 8.61 4.71
CA ILE A 547 8.27 9.11 5.26
C ILE A 547 8.27 9.07 6.79
N GLU A 548 8.93 8.07 7.39
CA GLU A 548 8.87 7.83 8.84
C GLU A 548 9.55 8.94 9.64
N LYS A 549 10.59 9.54 9.07
CA LYS A 549 11.29 10.70 9.69
C LYS A 549 10.53 12.02 9.58
N HIS A 550 9.44 12.10 8.81
CA HIS A 550 8.76 13.36 8.51
C HIS A 550 7.25 13.28 8.83
N ASP A 551 6.85 13.73 10.02
CA ASP A 551 5.46 13.55 10.50
C ASP A 551 4.39 14.17 9.58
N VAL A 552 4.66 15.31 8.94
CA VAL A 552 3.72 15.93 7.98
C VAL A 552 3.53 15.03 6.75
N ASP A 553 4.56 14.28 6.36
CA ASP A 553 4.46 13.31 5.27
C ASP A 553 3.62 12.09 5.72
N ARG A 554 3.67 11.70 7.00
CA ARG A 554 2.73 10.72 7.56
C ARG A 554 1.28 11.21 7.54
N LEU A 555 1.03 12.48 7.84
CA LEU A 555 -0.32 13.07 7.69
C LEU A 555 -0.76 13.05 6.22
N THR A 556 0.16 13.30 5.30
CA THR A 556 -0.09 13.20 3.85
C THR A 556 -0.42 11.76 3.44
N THR A 557 0.25 10.76 4.01
CA THR A 557 -0.10 9.34 3.85
C THR A 557 -1.54 9.08 4.29
N THR A 558 -1.97 9.61 5.45
CA THR A 558 -3.36 9.48 5.92
C THR A 558 -4.35 10.11 4.95
N ILE A 559 -4.07 11.31 4.43
CA ILE A 559 -4.91 11.96 3.41
C ILE A 559 -5.04 11.08 2.17
N ILE A 560 -3.93 10.54 1.67
CA ILE A 560 -3.93 9.69 0.47
C ILE A 560 -4.70 8.38 0.71
N GLU A 561 -4.54 7.73 1.86
CA GLU A 561 -5.30 6.51 2.17
C GLU A 561 -6.80 6.78 2.26
N ASN A 562 -7.21 7.91 2.87
CA ASN A 562 -8.62 8.32 2.88
C ASN A 562 -9.13 8.55 1.45
N ILE A 563 -8.33 9.22 0.59
CA ILE A 563 -8.69 9.42 -0.81
C ILE A 563 -8.77 8.10 -1.59
N LYS A 564 -7.87 7.15 -1.34
CA LYS A 564 -7.94 5.81 -1.96
C LYS A 564 -9.21 5.07 -1.54
N LYS A 565 -9.61 5.20 -0.28
CA LYS A 565 -10.84 4.61 0.24
C LYS A 565 -12.07 5.23 -0.40
N ASP A 566 -12.15 6.56 -0.43
CA ASP A 566 -13.36 7.29 -0.82
C ASP A 566 -13.47 7.49 -2.34
N TYR A 567 -12.34 7.64 -3.03
CA TYR A 567 -12.25 7.99 -4.46
C TYR A 567 -11.42 6.99 -5.28
N GLY A 568 -11.10 5.81 -4.73
CA GLY A 568 -10.28 4.80 -5.42
C GLY A 568 -10.83 4.39 -6.79
N TYR A 569 -12.16 4.46 -6.98
CA TYR A 569 -12.82 4.20 -8.25
C TYR A 569 -12.39 5.13 -9.39
N ARG A 570 -11.84 6.32 -9.08
CA ARG A 570 -11.34 7.30 -10.06
C ARG A 570 -9.97 6.92 -10.63
N PHE A 571 -9.18 6.11 -9.93
CA PHE A 571 -7.80 5.82 -10.32
C PHE A 571 -7.71 4.56 -11.19
N LEU A 572 -6.99 4.67 -12.32
CA LEU A 572 -6.78 3.54 -13.23
C LEU A 572 -5.91 2.46 -12.58
N ASN A 573 -4.87 2.89 -11.87
CA ASN A 573 -3.94 2.05 -11.13
C ASN A 573 -3.81 2.63 -9.71
N ILE A 574 -4.27 1.90 -8.71
CA ILE A 574 -4.08 2.27 -7.30
C ILE A 574 -2.67 1.84 -6.90
N LEU A 575 -1.78 2.82 -6.71
CA LEU A 575 -0.39 2.59 -6.33
C LEU A 575 -0.21 2.57 -4.81
N ASP A 576 0.95 2.07 -4.36
CA ASP A 576 1.36 2.20 -2.96
C ASP A 576 1.47 3.67 -2.57
N THR A 577 1.05 3.99 -1.36
CA THR A 577 0.94 5.38 -0.88
C THR A 577 2.28 6.13 -0.89
N GLU A 578 3.38 5.42 -0.61
CA GLU A 578 4.74 6.00 -0.72
C GLU A 578 5.02 6.57 -2.12
N LYS A 579 4.53 5.92 -3.19
CA LYS A 579 4.71 6.40 -4.57
C LYS A 579 3.98 7.72 -4.79
N TYR A 580 2.77 7.86 -4.29
CA TYR A 580 2.01 9.11 -4.40
C TYR A 580 2.66 10.25 -3.61
N VAL A 581 3.05 10.03 -2.35
CA VAL A 581 3.72 11.06 -1.53
C VAL A 581 4.99 11.54 -2.23
N LYS A 582 5.77 10.61 -2.78
CA LYS A 582 7.00 10.90 -3.53
C LYS A 582 6.75 11.77 -4.77
N GLU A 583 5.77 11.43 -5.59
CA GLU A 583 5.41 12.27 -6.76
C GLU A 583 4.87 13.64 -6.35
N PHE A 584 4.15 13.75 -5.22
CA PHE A 584 3.69 15.05 -4.73
C PHE A 584 4.84 15.97 -4.35
N HIS A 585 5.88 15.48 -3.66
CA HIS A 585 7.07 16.30 -3.37
C HIS A 585 7.74 16.82 -4.64
N ARG A 586 7.81 16.00 -5.69
CA ARG A 586 8.33 16.41 -7.00
C ARG A 586 7.44 17.44 -7.68
N ARG A 587 6.12 17.22 -7.67
CA ARG A 587 5.14 18.14 -8.21
C ARG A 587 5.21 19.49 -7.52
N MET A 588 5.24 19.50 -6.19
CA MET A 588 5.40 20.73 -5.40
C MET A 588 6.72 21.44 -5.72
N THR A 589 7.81 20.71 -5.88
CA THR A 589 9.11 21.28 -6.29
C THR A 589 9.05 21.91 -7.69
N GLN A 590 8.39 21.25 -8.64
CA GLN A 590 8.17 21.79 -9.99
C GLN A 590 7.30 23.03 -9.98
N ASN A 591 6.21 23.01 -9.21
CA ASN A 591 5.31 24.16 -9.06
C ASN A 591 6.06 25.37 -8.50
N ALA A 592 6.91 25.18 -7.49
CA ALA A 592 7.75 26.24 -6.95
C ALA A 592 8.71 26.82 -8.01
N ARG A 593 9.45 25.96 -8.72
CA ARG A 593 10.37 26.41 -9.79
C ARG A 593 9.63 27.20 -10.87
N PHE A 594 8.44 26.73 -11.26
CA PHE A 594 7.59 27.40 -12.25
C PHE A 594 7.12 28.77 -11.73
N ALA A 595 6.53 28.83 -10.53
CA ALA A 595 5.99 30.06 -9.97
C ALA A 595 7.07 31.14 -9.73
N PHE A 596 8.23 30.75 -9.19
CA PHE A 596 9.35 31.67 -8.95
C PHE A 596 10.13 32.05 -10.21
N GLY A 597 9.97 31.29 -11.30
CA GLY A 597 10.40 31.66 -12.64
C GLY A 597 9.64 32.89 -13.16
N PHE A 598 8.32 32.95 -12.97
CA PHE A 598 7.49 34.11 -13.39
C PHE A 598 7.57 35.31 -12.46
N PHE A 599 7.88 35.09 -11.19
CA PHE A 599 7.98 36.18 -10.23
C PHE A 599 9.26 37.00 -10.47
N ASN A 600 9.11 38.21 -11.03
CA ASN A 600 10.22 39.11 -11.40
C ASN A 600 10.26 40.42 -10.59
N LYS A 601 9.40 40.56 -9.56
CA LYS A 601 9.36 41.71 -8.65
C LYS A 601 10.10 41.49 -7.33
N THR A 602 11.22 40.76 -7.37
CA THR A 602 12.00 40.38 -6.16
C THR A 602 12.49 41.58 -5.36
N LYS A 603 12.99 42.64 -6.03
CA LYS A 603 13.41 43.88 -5.36
C LYS A 603 12.27 44.57 -4.62
N GLU A 604 11.11 44.69 -5.26
CA GLU A 604 9.93 45.33 -4.68
C GLU A 604 9.45 44.57 -3.44
N LEU A 605 9.41 43.23 -3.50
CA LEU A 605 9.12 42.40 -2.33
C LEU A 605 10.14 42.59 -1.21
N TYR A 606 11.43 42.69 -1.56
CA TYR A 606 12.49 42.94 -0.58
C TYR A 606 12.31 44.27 0.14
N ASP A 607 11.99 45.33 -0.60
CA ASP A 607 11.77 46.66 -0.05
C ASP A 607 10.53 46.68 0.88
N ILE A 608 9.47 45.95 0.53
CA ILE A 608 8.28 45.76 1.40
C ILE A 608 8.67 45.07 2.71
N VAL A 609 9.40 43.95 2.63
CA VAL A 609 9.85 43.19 3.81
C VAL A 609 10.77 44.02 4.68
N ARG A 610 11.76 44.70 4.08
CA ARG A 610 12.69 45.59 4.78
C ARG A 610 11.94 46.70 5.53
N LYS A 611 10.93 47.32 4.90
CA LYS A 611 10.12 48.35 5.53
C LYS A 611 9.31 47.82 6.71
N LYS A 612 8.77 46.61 6.61
CA LYS A 612 7.99 45.98 7.70
C LYS A 612 8.86 45.53 8.88
N LEU A 613 10.13 45.23 8.64
CA LEU A 613 11.06 44.77 9.68
C LEU A 613 11.92 45.87 10.30
N LYS A 614 11.87 47.10 9.79
CA LYS A 614 12.77 48.21 10.14
C LYS A 614 12.92 48.50 11.65
N ASP A 615 11.88 48.20 12.44
CA ASP A 615 11.84 48.50 13.87
C ASP A 615 12.50 47.38 14.71
N ASP A 616 12.59 46.16 14.16
CA ASP A 616 13.14 44.98 14.84
C ASP A 616 14.51 44.56 14.26
N PHE A 617 14.76 44.77 12.96
CA PHE A 617 15.92 44.25 12.23
C PHE A 617 16.43 45.21 11.15
N THR A 618 17.74 45.27 10.99
CA THR A 618 18.41 45.97 9.87
C THR A 618 18.86 44.96 8.83
N LEU A 619 18.22 44.97 7.66
CA LEU A 619 18.63 44.12 6.52
C LEU A 619 19.74 44.80 5.69
N ILE A 620 20.57 43.96 5.05
CA ILE A 620 21.56 44.39 4.05
C ILE A 620 20.84 45.13 2.89
N ASP A 621 21.50 46.08 2.23
CA ASP A 621 20.91 46.74 1.06
C ASP A 621 20.71 45.74 -0.10
N TYR A 622 19.65 45.92 -0.88
CA TYR A 622 19.40 45.06 -2.05
C TYR A 622 20.41 45.39 -3.15
N GLU A 623 21.07 44.35 -3.67
CA GLU A 623 21.93 44.42 -4.84
C GLU A 623 21.34 43.58 -5.98
N GLU A 624 21.57 43.98 -7.25
CA GLU A 624 21.15 43.16 -8.39
C GLU A 624 21.84 41.80 -8.40
N ASN A 625 23.11 41.77 -7.95
CA ASN A 625 23.86 40.53 -7.76
C ASN A 625 23.70 40.03 -6.32
N ILE A 626 22.61 39.32 -6.05
CA ILE A 626 22.33 38.71 -4.74
C ILE A 626 23.50 37.84 -4.30
N GLN A 627 24.00 38.09 -3.09
CA GLN A 627 25.08 37.32 -2.44
C GLN A 627 24.52 36.33 -1.41
N LEU A 628 25.32 35.33 -1.02
CA LEU A 628 24.97 34.36 0.03
C LEU A 628 24.58 35.02 1.36
N ALA A 629 25.19 36.16 1.70
CA ALA A 629 24.83 36.95 2.88
C ALA A 629 23.37 37.45 2.84
N HIS A 630 22.83 37.75 1.65
CA HIS A 630 21.46 38.21 1.48
C HIS A 630 20.43 37.11 1.73
N LEU A 631 20.77 35.86 1.40
CA LEU A 631 19.95 34.68 1.70
C LEU A 631 20.05 34.31 3.18
N THR A 632 21.28 34.14 3.68
CA THR A 632 21.52 33.63 5.04
C THR A 632 21.05 34.57 6.15
N GLN A 633 21.00 35.89 5.92
CA GLN A 633 20.40 36.82 6.89
C GLN A 633 18.90 36.54 7.15
N LEU A 634 18.19 35.93 6.19
CA LEU A 634 16.75 35.69 6.31
C LEU A 634 16.44 34.54 7.27
N PHE A 635 17.31 33.53 7.37
CA PHE A 635 17.01 32.32 8.15
C PHE A 635 16.75 32.62 9.63
N PRO A 636 17.63 33.35 10.37
CA PRO A 636 17.35 33.65 11.78
C PRO A 636 16.05 34.42 11.98
N ILE A 637 15.70 35.33 11.06
CA ILE A 637 14.48 36.12 11.13
C ILE A 637 13.25 35.23 10.91
N ILE A 638 13.28 34.35 9.91
CA ILE A 638 12.24 33.35 9.67
C ILE A 638 12.05 32.47 10.92
N GLU A 639 13.14 31.99 11.52
CA GLU A 639 13.07 31.16 12.73
C GLU A 639 12.46 31.92 13.93
N ILE A 640 12.77 33.22 14.09
CA ILE A 640 12.14 34.07 15.10
C ILE A 640 10.64 34.24 14.83
N MET A 641 10.25 34.48 13.58
CA MET A 641 8.84 34.65 13.22
C MET A 641 8.03 33.36 13.40
N ILE A 642 8.58 32.20 13.05
CA ILE A 642 7.98 30.88 13.34
C ILE A 642 7.74 30.71 14.83
N LYS A 643 8.72 31.07 15.67
CA LYS A 643 8.57 31.02 17.14
C LYS A 643 7.50 31.99 17.65
N LYS A 644 7.41 33.21 17.08
CA LYS A 644 6.34 34.17 17.42
C LYS A 644 4.96 33.57 17.11
N ILE A 645 4.77 32.98 15.93
CA ILE A 645 3.52 32.31 15.55
C ILE A 645 3.25 31.11 16.48
N GLY A 646 4.23 30.24 16.70
CA GLY A 646 4.10 29.07 17.57
C GLY A 646 3.62 29.41 18.98
N LYS A 647 4.11 30.52 19.55
CA LYS A 647 3.62 31.01 20.86
C LYS A 647 2.13 31.35 20.84
N ILE A 648 1.62 31.95 19.75
CA ILE A 648 0.19 32.27 19.62
C ILE A 648 -0.65 30.99 19.56
N TYR A 649 -0.13 29.93 18.94
CA TYR A 649 -0.74 28.59 18.93
C TYR A 649 -0.47 27.77 20.20
N ASN A 650 -0.03 28.40 21.29
CA ASN A 650 0.31 27.76 22.56
C ASN A 650 1.36 26.64 22.43
N ILE A 651 2.32 26.79 21.52
CA ILE A 651 3.45 25.88 21.38
C ILE A 651 4.65 26.50 22.09
N PHE A 652 5.11 25.82 23.14
CA PHE A 652 6.28 26.27 23.90
C PHE A 652 7.54 26.23 23.02
N PRO A 653 8.30 27.34 22.89
CA PRO A 653 9.39 27.47 21.91
C PRO A 653 10.72 26.84 22.35
N PHE A 654 10.81 26.33 23.58
CA PHE A 654 12.00 25.64 24.11
C PHE A 654 11.71 24.15 24.30
N LYS A 655 12.75 23.32 24.35
CA LYS A 655 12.61 21.87 24.55
C LYS A 655 11.94 21.59 25.90
N GLU A 656 11.18 20.51 25.99
CA GLU A 656 10.39 20.15 27.17
C GLU A 656 10.99 18.96 27.90
N ASP A 657 12.32 18.96 28.04
CA ASP A 657 13.04 17.96 28.82
C ASP A 657 13.94 18.63 29.86
N GLU A 658 14.11 17.98 31.00
CA GLU A 658 14.83 18.53 32.17
C GLU A 658 16.25 18.99 31.85
N LYS A 659 16.91 18.38 30.86
CA LYS A 659 18.31 18.66 30.52
C LYS A 659 18.48 19.78 29.51
N HIS A 660 17.49 20.02 28.66
CA HIS A 660 17.58 20.99 27.56
C HIS A 660 16.49 22.06 27.58
N PHE A 661 15.78 22.27 28.70
CA PHE A 661 14.63 23.16 28.79
C PHE A 661 14.86 24.64 28.39
N MET A 662 16.11 25.10 28.32
CA MET A 662 16.48 26.44 27.82
C MET A 662 16.97 26.44 26.37
N GLN A 663 17.14 25.27 25.74
CA GLN A 663 17.45 25.17 24.32
C GLN A 663 16.18 25.40 23.49
N SER A 664 16.27 26.23 22.45
CA SER A 664 15.14 26.40 21.52
C SER A 664 14.77 25.07 20.86
N LYS A 665 13.47 24.85 20.66
CA LYS A 665 12.99 23.85 19.70
C LYS A 665 13.43 24.25 18.30
N ASP A 666 13.68 23.23 17.47
CA ASP A 666 13.91 23.43 16.06
C ASP A 666 12.66 24.04 15.39
N PRO A 667 12.82 25.02 14.47
CA PRO A 667 11.70 25.66 13.79
C PRO A 667 10.78 24.66 13.06
N SER A 668 11.38 23.61 12.49
CA SER A 668 10.65 22.51 11.84
C SER A 668 9.71 21.79 12.80
N SER A 669 10.11 21.60 14.08
CA SER A 669 9.28 20.97 15.11
C SER A 669 8.09 21.85 15.48
N ILE A 670 8.27 23.18 15.53
CA ILE A 670 7.18 24.12 15.80
C ILE A 670 6.18 24.12 14.64
N LEU A 671 6.67 24.24 13.39
CA LEU A 671 5.81 24.18 12.20
C LEU A 671 5.02 22.88 12.12
N ARG A 672 5.68 21.75 12.38
CA ARG A 672 5.05 20.41 12.42
C ARG A 672 3.88 20.38 13.40
N LEU A 673 4.05 20.89 14.61
CA LEU A 673 2.99 20.95 15.62
C LEU A 673 1.83 21.87 15.20
N ILE A 674 2.10 22.98 14.50
CA ILE A 674 1.03 23.85 13.97
C ILE A 674 0.26 23.13 12.86
N LEU A 675 0.98 22.51 11.92
CA LEU A 675 0.37 21.78 10.81
C LEU A 675 -0.45 20.58 11.29
N GLU A 676 0.05 19.86 12.29
CA GLU A 676 -0.67 18.77 12.93
C GLU A 676 -1.97 19.26 13.59
N LYS A 677 -1.93 20.37 14.34
CA LYS A 677 -3.14 20.98 14.90
C LYS A 677 -4.15 21.38 13.81
N ALA A 678 -3.68 22.04 12.75
CA ALA A 678 -4.54 22.42 11.64
C ALA A 678 -5.18 21.19 10.98
N TYR A 679 -4.38 20.15 10.72
CA TYR A 679 -4.89 18.90 10.16
C TYR A 679 -5.92 18.21 11.07
N LEU A 680 -5.67 18.13 12.38
CA LEU A 680 -6.62 17.53 13.31
C LEU A 680 -7.96 18.28 13.34
N GLU A 681 -7.93 19.60 13.16
CA GLU A 681 -9.14 20.44 13.12
C GLU A 681 -9.89 20.38 11.78
N THR A 682 -9.18 20.43 10.65
CA THR A 682 -9.80 20.59 9.31
C THR A 682 -9.68 19.37 8.41
N GLN A 683 -8.96 18.32 8.81
CA GLN A 683 -8.63 17.13 8.01
C GLN A 683 -7.97 17.47 6.66
N SER A 684 -7.32 18.63 6.59
CA SER A 684 -6.78 19.25 5.37
C SER A 684 -5.77 20.34 5.74
N PHE A 685 -4.92 20.74 4.80
CA PHE A 685 -3.97 21.86 4.98
C PHE A 685 -4.44 23.17 4.32
N GLU A 686 -5.67 23.23 3.80
CA GLU A 686 -6.20 24.37 3.02
C GLU A 686 -6.19 25.71 3.78
N VAL A 687 -6.25 25.70 5.11
CA VAL A 687 -6.24 26.92 5.95
C VAL A 687 -4.82 27.44 6.26
N VAL A 688 -3.79 26.61 6.03
CA VAL A 688 -2.39 26.89 6.34
C VAL A 688 -1.43 26.56 5.18
N PRO A 689 -1.75 26.93 3.92
CA PRO A 689 -0.91 26.63 2.76
C PRO A 689 0.46 27.29 2.86
N ASP A 690 0.53 28.45 3.51
CA ASP A 690 1.74 29.22 3.75
C ASP A 690 2.68 28.52 4.73
N LEU A 691 2.17 27.96 5.83
CA LEU A 691 2.98 27.22 6.78
C LEU A 691 3.44 25.88 6.21
N LEU A 692 2.60 25.24 5.38
CA LEU A 692 2.96 24.01 4.66
C LEU A 692 4.06 24.28 3.64
N PHE A 693 3.95 25.38 2.87
CA PHE A 693 4.98 25.89 1.97
C PHE A 693 6.32 26.08 2.69
N ILE A 694 6.30 26.77 3.83
CA ILE A 694 7.51 27.06 4.60
C ILE A 694 8.12 25.75 5.13
N TYR A 695 7.31 24.85 5.67
CA TYR A 695 7.78 23.55 6.14
C TYR A 695 8.47 22.75 5.04
N HIS A 696 7.80 22.54 3.91
CA HIS A 696 8.36 21.73 2.82
C HIS A 696 9.62 22.35 2.24
N TYR A 697 9.59 23.63 1.88
CA TYR A 697 10.70 24.21 1.12
C TYR A 697 11.87 24.65 1.99
N MET A 698 11.64 25.06 3.24
CA MET A 698 12.73 25.50 4.10
C MET A 698 13.33 24.35 4.92
N TYR A 699 12.54 23.33 5.31
CA TYR A 699 12.94 22.41 6.38
C TYR A 699 12.71 20.90 6.13
N ASN A 700 11.91 20.49 5.14
CA ASN A 700 11.63 19.06 4.89
C ASN A 700 12.70 18.45 3.98
N GLY A 701 13.35 17.38 4.45
CA GLY A 701 14.40 16.66 3.74
C GLY A 701 13.94 15.90 2.49
N ASN A 702 12.64 15.58 2.39
CA ASN A 702 12.04 14.99 1.19
C ASN A 702 11.73 16.03 0.09
N SER A 703 11.95 17.32 0.36
CA SER A 703 11.69 18.43 -0.56
C SER A 703 12.94 19.30 -0.74
N LEU A 704 12.83 20.63 -0.81
CA LEU A 704 13.96 21.53 -1.11
C LEU A 704 14.93 21.73 0.06
N ASN A 705 14.46 21.63 1.31
CA ASN A 705 15.26 21.76 2.53
C ASN A 705 16.23 22.95 2.56
N ILE A 706 15.84 24.10 1.96
CA ILE A 706 16.74 25.22 1.61
C ILE A 706 17.61 25.66 2.79
N ARG A 707 17.03 25.77 3.99
CA ARG A 707 17.76 26.25 5.17
C ARG A 707 18.91 25.31 5.51
N ASN A 708 18.65 24.01 5.59
CA ASN A 708 19.68 23.06 6.01
C ASN A 708 20.70 22.80 4.92
N GLU A 709 20.28 22.69 3.65
CA GLU A 709 21.22 22.52 2.54
C GLU A 709 22.17 23.72 2.42
N CYS A 710 21.66 24.94 2.61
CA CYS A 710 22.46 26.16 2.57
C CYS A 710 23.40 26.30 3.78
N ILE A 711 22.90 26.16 5.02
CA ILE A 711 23.70 26.33 6.25
C ILE A 711 24.79 25.27 6.38
N HIS A 712 24.53 24.05 5.89
CA HIS A 712 25.54 22.99 5.89
C HIS A 712 26.47 23.01 4.68
N GLY A 713 26.36 24.01 3.81
CA GLY A 713 27.28 24.18 2.69
C GLY A 713 27.12 23.14 1.57
N ARG A 714 25.91 22.60 1.38
CA ARG A 714 25.61 21.59 0.36
C ARG A 714 25.05 22.19 -0.92
N GLU A 715 23.96 22.96 -0.82
CA GLU A 715 23.28 23.57 -1.98
C GLU A 715 22.96 25.06 -1.74
N TYR A 716 22.49 25.77 -2.79
CA TYR A 716 22.05 27.16 -2.75
C TYR A 716 23.14 28.18 -2.38
N LEU A 717 24.40 27.89 -2.77
CA LEU A 717 25.56 28.70 -2.40
C LEU A 717 25.92 29.79 -3.42
N SER A 718 25.51 29.63 -4.69
CA SER A 718 25.78 30.59 -5.77
C SER A 718 24.83 30.41 -6.96
N GLY A 719 24.85 31.35 -7.92
CA GLY A 719 24.14 31.22 -9.19
C GLY A 719 22.62 31.22 -9.09
N GLU A 720 21.96 30.55 -10.04
CA GLU A 720 20.49 30.51 -10.14
C GLU A 720 19.83 29.80 -8.95
N SER A 721 20.45 28.74 -8.42
CA SER A 721 19.90 28.02 -7.26
C SER A 721 19.88 28.91 -6.02
N MET A 722 20.96 29.65 -5.74
CA MET A 722 20.98 30.63 -4.64
C MET A 722 19.95 31.73 -4.83
N PHE A 723 19.79 32.25 -6.06
CA PHE A 723 18.80 33.28 -6.34
C PHE A 723 17.36 32.75 -6.16
N PHE A 724 17.09 31.52 -6.59
CA PHE A 724 15.83 30.84 -6.33
C PHE A 724 15.58 30.66 -4.82
N ALA A 725 16.55 30.15 -4.07
CA ALA A 725 16.46 30.01 -2.63
C ALA A 725 16.22 31.35 -1.91
N PHE A 726 16.83 32.43 -2.39
CA PHE A 726 16.59 33.79 -1.89
C PHE A 726 15.14 34.21 -2.13
N LYS A 727 14.59 34.03 -3.34
CA LYS A 727 13.18 34.35 -3.62
C LYS A 727 12.22 33.55 -2.73
N VAL A 728 12.46 32.24 -2.57
CA VAL A 728 11.64 31.35 -1.73
C VAL A 728 11.70 31.79 -0.27
N SER A 729 12.91 32.03 0.26
CA SER A 729 13.12 32.45 1.65
C SER A 729 12.52 33.82 1.94
N LEU A 730 12.66 34.77 1.01
CA LEU A 730 12.08 36.10 1.12
C LEU A 730 10.54 36.03 1.14
N SER A 731 9.95 35.18 0.30
CA SER A 731 8.51 34.97 0.25
C SER A 731 8.01 34.28 1.52
N ALA A 732 8.72 33.26 2.02
CA ALA A 732 8.45 32.60 3.29
C ALA A 732 8.44 33.62 4.46
N LEU A 733 9.43 34.51 4.50
CA LEU A 733 9.48 35.56 5.51
C LEU A 733 8.29 36.52 5.40
N TYR A 734 7.93 36.95 4.19
CA TYR A 734 6.79 37.83 4.00
C TYR A 734 5.45 37.15 4.35
N MET A 735 5.29 35.86 4.03
CA MET A 735 4.14 35.06 4.43
C MET A 735 3.98 35.03 5.95
N LEU A 736 5.08 34.80 6.70
CA LEU A 736 5.06 34.80 8.16
C LEU A 736 4.67 36.17 8.74
N ILE A 737 5.20 37.26 8.17
CA ILE A 737 4.86 38.62 8.60
C ILE A 737 3.36 38.88 8.37
N ARG A 738 2.85 38.57 7.17
CA ARG A 738 1.42 38.74 6.83
C ARG A 738 0.51 37.88 7.71
N ARG A 739 0.90 36.63 7.99
CA ARG A 739 0.16 35.74 8.88
C ARG A 739 0.08 36.32 10.29
N LEU A 740 1.18 36.82 10.84
CA LEU A 740 1.20 37.49 12.14
C LEU A 740 0.29 38.72 12.17
N GLU A 741 0.34 39.57 11.15
CA GLU A 741 -0.52 40.75 11.04
C GLU A 741 -2.01 40.36 11.07
N ILE A 742 -2.41 39.33 10.33
CA ILE A 742 -3.80 38.84 10.29
C ILE A 742 -4.23 38.27 11.65
N ILE A 743 -3.36 37.50 12.31
CA ILE A 743 -3.68 36.90 13.61
C ILE A 743 -3.83 37.99 14.67
N ILE A 744 -2.91 38.96 14.71
CA ILE A 744 -2.95 40.07 15.68
C ILE A 744 -4.21 40.91 15.48
N SER A 745 -4.52 41.31 14.24
CA SER A 745 -5.74 42.09 13.97
C SER A 745 -7.01 41.33 14.35
N SER A 746 -7.03 40.00 14.17
CA SER A 746 -8.17 39.18 14.57
C SER A 746 -8.33 39.09 16.09
N ILE A 747 -7.22 39.00 16.83
CA ILE A 747 -7.22 38.99 18.30
C ILE A 747 -7.66 40.35 18.85
N GLU A 748 -7.22 41.45 18.25
CA GLU A 748 -7.62 42.81 18.63
C GLU A 748 -9.12 43.03 18.41
N ASN A 749 -9.64 42.68 17.24
CA ASN A 749 -11.07 42.77 16.94
C ASN A 749 -11.93 41.92 17.89
N ALA A 750 -11.48 40.68 18.22
CA ALA A 750 -12.20 39.81 19.14
C ALA A 750 -12.23 40.35 20.58
N LYS A 751 -11.24 41.16 21.00
CA LYS A 751 -11.25 41.83 22.30
C LYS A 751 -12.23 43.00 22.31
N GLU A 752 -12.28 43.78 21.23
CA GLU A 752 -13.24 44.88 21.08
C GLU A 752 -14.70 44.41 21.06
N GLU A 753 -14.98 43.21 20.53
CA GLU A 753 -16.32 42.60 20.54
C GLU A 753 -16.75 42.04 21.91
N VAL A 754 -15.80 41.71 22.80
CA VAL A 754 -16.08 41.22 24.17
C VAL A 754 -16.17 42.37 25.19
N GLU A 755 -15.57 43.52 24.87
CA GLU A 755 -15.63 44.74 25.69
C GLU A 755 -16.84 45.64 25.37
N ASN A 756 -17.57 45.37 24.28
CA ASN A 756 -18.86 45.99 23.93
C ASN A 756 -20.03 45.03 24.24
#